data_AF-A0A7S4QZN1-F1
#
_entry.id   AF-A0A7S4QZN1-F1
#
_cell.length_a   1.000
_cell.length_b   1.000
_cell.length_c   1.000
_cell.angle_alpha   90.00
_cell.angle_beta   90.00
_cell.angle_gamma   90.00
#
_symmetry.space_group_name_H-M   'P 1'
#
loop_
_entity.id
_entity.type
_entity.pdbx_description
1 polymer ?
#
loop_
_entity_poly.entity_id
_entity_poly.type
_entity_poly.pdbx_seq_one_letter_code
_entity_poly.pdbx_strand_id
1 'polypeptide(L)'
;MEFSMTSSLERMCGKAEKELKVSSLVKGKEADILYGTCGLICGILLCYLTVGKPGAAMQEIGTAFLAGGMSTLLGTTLTLVYVRQPCRSSRRTRTSPLVPVGTIMLGRISNAKSNWKEHSVRSFIEVAVWLHIMFGTYYATSSIATGALVSTMCSVFIVTCGEKWSESLAVVQQSILRSQSSSCFSSSCSMKNSCEKSCMSVDTIISFLSLFLAVSLGGANHFIAQRADYFMAIFVTMCSGMMFLSAAHFFFRVPKTRFVGITIENRVRNTHKNWLEHPIRSAIKTAVFLAFILLSYYYCNDILLSSSIGCVGGILTCLLSESLILISCKKKKKKSETQQAASTKKGASKLLWRGDIDWCEFTKHRSKADCWLCIAGNVYDVTKWLDRHPGGRQILLNYCGRDATDQFLAFHRQEDHRYLKLYQIGCVAPGTAPEPSKQTVAYRKLRGDLQREGLFDADIKFYIKELLIVLALLGGGIGVIASIGAVSHFTKVTIGAVLLGLGMHQAAFIGHDGLHRGITVKGAGKLFGIRDWGWKINKFLGVFCSSCIFGISSSMWTEEHSLHHSITRRPREDPQFIYLPIWLISLKELHKSVTERVGALASLEKYFMKILVPLQIYTFVPVAVLIGRTNLHIISACYAIKNFKVHDLLCQFLYWLWFVKVILAIPLLRHRVWFVFINHCVIGVLHIQLVLNHFAVECFTAEEEEGKTITRDGRGVMPWDHQQPHPTSTDPSKNGDDGGKISGDDGEAKSIGFVDLQIRTTRNIEDTWYNGWFQGGLQYQLEHHLFPMLPRHNLAVIQNRVRELCEQHGFEYKIGGVFETLALIQQDFQSNIAFFKTMLVPMDI
;
A
#
# COMPACT_ATOMS: atom_id res chain seq x y z
N MET A 1 -54.64 -2.42 23.63
CA MET A 1 -53.85 -3.59 23.18
C MET A 1 -52.49 -3.71 23.89
N GLU A 2 -51.83 -2.62 24.28
CA GLU A 2 -50.54 -2.69 25.00
C GLU A 2 -50.60 -3.33 26.41
N PHE A 3 -51.65 -3.08 27.19
CA PHE A 3 -51.74 -3.60 28.58
C PHE A 3 -52.08 -5.12 28.68
N SER A 4 -52.64 -5.70 27.61
CA SER A 4 -52.97 -7.14 27.57
C SER A 4 -51.76 -8.01 27.21
N MET A 5 -50.73 -7.44 26.58
CA MET A 5 -49.57 -8.18 26.07
C MET A 5 -48.52 -8.42 27.16
N THR A 6 -48.29 -7.42 28.03
CA THR A 6 -47.43 -7.52 29.21
C THR A 6 -47.96 -8.54 30.22
N SER A 7 -49.28 -8.52 30.50
CA SER A 7 -49.89 -9.47 31.46
C SER A 7 -49.95 -10.92 30.96
N SER A 8 -49.90 -11.15 29.64
CA SER A 8 -49.78 -12.48 29.02
C SER A 8 -48.33 -12.96 28.97
N LEU A 9 -47.38 -12.06 28.70
CA LEU A 9 -45.93 -12.36 28.76
C LEU A 9 -45.48 -12.68 30.18
N GLU A 10 -45.95 -11.93 31.19
CA GLU A 10 -45.65 -12.23 32.60
C GLU A 10 -46.28 -13.56 33.06
N ARG A 11 -47.50 -13.89 32.59
CA ARG A 11 -48.11 -15.20 32.87
C ARG A 11 -47.40 -16.36 32.18
N MET A 12 -46.88 -16.16 30.97
CA MET A 12 -46.10 -17.17 30.24
C MET A 12 -44.71 -17.36 30.84
N CYS A 13 -44.01 -16.27 31.19
CA CYS A 13 -42.73 -16.34 31.89
C CYS A 13 -42.88 -16.93 33.30
N GLY A 14 -43.93 -16.57 34.04
CA GLY A 14 -44.22 -17.13 35.37
C GLY A 14 -44.63 -18.61 35.35
N LYS A 15 -45.29 -19.08 34.28
CA LYS A 15 -45.55 -20.52 34.06
C LYS A 15 -44.27 -21.28 33.70
N ALA A 16 -43.42 -20.73 32.83
CA ALA A 16 -42.14 -21.33 32.48
C ALA A 16 -41.20 -21.44 33.70
N GLU A 17 -41.19 -20.43 34.57
CA GLU A 17 -40.37 -20.41 35.79
C GLU A 17 -40.90 -21.39 36.85
N LYS A 18 -42.23 -21.63 36.91
CA LYS A 18 -42.83 -22.65 37.79
C LYS A 18 -42.61 -24.08 37.27
N GLU A 19 -42.64 -24.32 35.96
CA GLU A 19 -42.33 -25.64 35.40
C GLU A 19 -40.83 -25.97 35.45
N LEU A 20 -39.94 -24.97 35.38
CA LEU A 20 -38.50 -25.13 35.56
C LEU A 20 -38.07 -25.41 37.01
N LYS A 21 -38.96 -25.23 38.01
CA LYS A 21 -38.67 -25.55 39.42
C LYS A 21 -38.80 -27.02 39.79
N VAL A 22 -39.17 -27.92 38.86
CA VAL A 22 -39.32 -29.37 39.13
C VAL A 22 -38.09 -30.20 38.71
N SER A 23 -37.02 -29.64 38.14
CA SER A 23 -35.77 -30.39 37.99
C SER A 23 -34.55 -29.60 38.44
N SER A 24 -34.15 -29.83 39.69
CA SER A 24 -32.94 -29.27 40.31
C SER A 24 -31.64 -29.91 39.77
N LEU A 25 -31.59 -30.31 38.50
CA LEU A 25 -30.52 -31.13 37.93
C LEU A 25 -30.15 -30.78 36.48
N VAL A 26 -30.08 -29.49 36.10
CA VAL A 26 -29.43 -29.11 34.83
C VAL A 26 -28.57 -27.86 35.02
N LYS A 27 -27.25 -28.08 35.13
CA LYS A 27 -26.22 -27.03 35.21
C LYS A 27 -26.01 -26.35 33.84
N GLY A 28 -26.29 -25.05 33.75
CA GLY A 28 -25.52 -23.98 33.09
C GLY A 28 -25.07 -24.05 31.61
N LYS A 29 -25.11 -25.21 30.94
CA LYS A 29 -24.61 -25.38 29.55
C LYS A 29 -25.70 -25.56 28.51
N GLU A 30 -26.92 -25.91 28.93
CA GLU A 30 -28.06 -26.04 28.01
C GLU A 30 -28.76 -24.69 27.78
N ALA A 31 -28.63 -23.75 28.72
CA ALA A 31 -29.11 -22.38 28.57
C ALA A 31 -28.39 -21.63 27.43
N ASP A 32 -27.08 -21.79 27.21
CA ASP A 32 -26.35 -21.10 26.13
C ASP A 32 -26.80 -21.52 24.73
N ILE A 33 -27.20 -22.80 24.56
CA ILE A 33 -27.76 -23.32 23.32
C ILE A 33 -29.21 -22.83 23.16
N LEU A 34 -29.98 -22.78 24.25
CA LEU A 34 -31.35 -22.27 24.28
C LEU A 34 -31.42 -20.76 24.00
N TYR A 35 -30.46 -19.95 24.46
CA TYR A 35 -30.42 -18.50 24.21
C TYR A 35 -29.86 -18.13 22.83
N GLY A 36 -28.93 -18.93 22.29
CA GLY A 36 -28.53 -18.85 20.88
C GLY A 36 -29.67 -19.24 19.94
N THR A 37 -30.48 -20.23 20.33
CA THR A 37 -31.76 -20.51 19.66
C THR A 37 -32.82 -19.46 19.97
N CYS A 38 -32.84 -18.75 21.11
CA CYS A 38 -33.74 -17.62 21.34
C CYS A 38 -33.46 -16.42 20.41
N GLY A 39 -32.20 -16.17 20.04
CA GLY A 39 -31.85 -15.17 19.00
C GLY A 39 -32.31 -15.60 17.61
N LEU A 40 -32.24 -16.90 17.32
CA LEU A 40 -32.78 -17.51 16.11
C LEU A 40 -34.32 -17.49 16.09
N ILE A 41 -34.94 -17.78 17.24
CA ILE A 41 -36.38 -17.76 17.49
C ILE A 41 -36.90 -16.33 17.45
N CYS A 42 -36.14 -15.32 17.90
CA CYS A 42 -36.47 -13.90 17.71
C CYS A 42 -36.41 -13.48 16.24
N GLY A 43 -35.44 -14.01 15.46
CA GLY A 43 -35.40 -13.82 14.01
C GLY A 43 -36.56 -14.52 13.28
N ILE A 44 -36.92 -15.72 13.74
CA ILE A 44 -38.08 -16.47 13.27
C ILE A 44 -39.39 -15.78 13.67
N LEU A 45 -39.49 -15.20 14.88
CA LEU A 45 -40.63 -14.41 15.36
C LEU A 45 -40.77 -13.06 14.64
N LEU A 46 -39.66 -12.40 14.28
CA LEU A 46 -39.71 -11.21 13.43
C LEU A 46 -40.19 -11.53 12.01
N CYS A 47 -39.82 -12.70 11.46
CA CYS A 47 -40.40 -13.22 10.21
C CYS A 47 -41.86 -13.70 10.39
N TYR A 48 -42.23 -14.18 11.58
CA TYR A 48 -43.59 -14.59 11.92
C TYR A 48 -44.55 -13.39 12.00
N LEU A 49 -44.04 -12.22 12.41
CA LEU A 49 -44.79 -10.97 12.45
C LEU A 49 -44.97 -10.31 11.08
N THR A 50 -44.17 -10.68 10.06
CA THR A 50 -44.30 -10.16 8.69
C THR A 50 -45.18 -11.03 7.78
N VAL A 51 -45.48 -12.28 8.15
CA VAL A 51 -46.26 -13.24 7.34
C VAL A 51 -47.52 -13.66 8.11
N GLY A 52 -48.56 -12.84 8.06
CA GLY A 52 -49.74 -12.94 8.92
C GLY A 52 -50.72 -14.10 8.68
N LYS A 53 -50.33 -15.38 8.91
CA LYS A 53 -51.28 -16.51 9.06
C LYS A 53 -50.82 -17.56 10.10
N PRO A 54 -51.49 -17.72 11.27
CA PRO A 54 -50.91 -18.46 12.41
C PRO A 54 -51.06 -19.99 12.42
N GLY A 55 -51.93 -20.58 11.58
CA GLY A 55 -52.36 -21.98 11.77
C GLY A 55 -51.56 -23.05 11.02
N ALA A 56 -51.18 -22.81 9.76
CA ALA A 56 -50.58 -23.83 8.90
C ALA A 56 -49.04 -23.95 9.04
N ALA A 57 -48.38 -22.86 9.41
CA ALA A 57 -46.92 -22.78 9.40
C ALA A 57 -46.23 -23.67 10.46
N MET A 58 -46.83 -23.91 11.63
CA MET A 58 -46.23 -24.76 12.67
C MET A 58 -46.25 -26.25 12.30
N GLN A 59 -47.31 -26.69 11.62
CA GLN A 59 -47.41 -28.06 11.09
C GLN A 59 -46.45 -28.25 9.92
N GLU A 60 -46.32 -27.25 9.05
CA GLU A 60 -45.40 -27.26 7.90
C GLU A 60 -43.92 -27.18 8.30
N ILE A 61 -43.56 -26.39 9.32
CA ILE A 61 -42.20 -26.32 9.89
C ILE A 61 -41.81 -27.65 10.56
N GLY A 62 -42.74 -28.29 11.27
CA GLY A 62 -42.56 -29.65 11.81
C GLY A 62 -42.31 -30.69 10.71
N THR A 63 -43.09 -30.64 9.62
CA THR A 63 -42.87 -31.51 8.45
C THR A 63 -41.59 -31.17 7.68
N ALA A 64 -41.14 -29.92 7.66
CA ALA A 64 -39.89 -29.52 7.01
C ALA A 64 -38.66 -29.96 7.82
N PHE A 65 -38.73 -29.92 9.15
CA PHE A 65 -37.69 -30.48 10.03
C PHE A 65 -37.63 -32.00 9.92
N LEU A 66 -38.79 -32.66 9.84
CA LEU A 66 -38.88 -34.10 9.59
C LEU A 66 -38.42 -34.48 8.17
N ALA A 67 -38.74 -33.69 7.14
CA ALA A 67 -38.30 -33.92 5.76
C ALA A 67 -36.79 -33.65 5.57
N GLY A 68 -36.24 -32.62 6.23
CA GLY A 68 -34.79 -32.36 6.30
C GLY A 68 -34.03 -33.44 7.08
N GLY A 69 -34.61 -33.91 8.19
CA GLY A 69 -34.10 -35.06 8.94
C GLY A 69 -34.16 -36.36 8.13
N MET A 70 -35.26 -36.62 7.42
CA MET A 70 -35.48 -37.80 6.58
C MET A 70 -34.61 -37.81 5.32
N SER A 71 -34.36 -36.67 4.69
CA SER A 71 -33.47 -36.56 3.51
C SER A 71 -31.99 -36.67 3.88
N THR A 72 -31.60 -36.16 5.06
CA THR A 72 -30.27 -36.38 5.63
C THR A 72 -30.08 -37.84 6.07
N LEU A 73 -31.13 -38.47 6.63
CA LEU A 73 -31.18 -39.91 6.86
C LEU A 73 -31.10 -40.68 5.53
N LEU A 74 -31.86 -40.33 4.50
CA LEU A 74 -31.84 -41.04 3.21
C LEU A 74 -30.45 -40.97 2.56
N GLY A 75 -29.79 -39.80 2.61
CA GLY A 75 -28.43 -39.62 2.11
C GLY A 75 -27.38 -40.39 2.91
N THR A 76 -27.51 -40.45 4.24
CA THR A 76 -26.64 -41.28 5.08
C THR A 76 -26.94 -42.77 4.97
N THR A 77 -28.20 -43.17 4.80
CA THR A 77 -28.64 -44.56 4.59
C THR A 77 -28.20 -45.08 3.22
N LEU A 78 -28.33 -44.30 2.13
CA LEU A 78 -27.81 -44.66 0.81
C LEU A 78 -26.27 -44.78 0.82
N THR A 79 -25.58 -43.91 1.56
CA THR A 79 -24.12 -43.99 1.72
C THR A 79 -23.71 -45.19 2.59
N LEU A 80 -24.44 -45.50 3.66
CA LEU A 80 -24.21 -46.67 4.51
C LEU A 80 -24.50 -47.99 3.77
N VAL A 81 -25.56 -48.05 2.95
CA VAL A 81 -25.89 -49.22 2.11
C VAL A 81 -24.78 -49.49 1.07
N TYR A 82 -24.15 -48.43 0.54
CA TYR A 82 -23.03 -48.57 -0.40
C TYR A 82 -21.69 -48.90 0.28
N VAL A 83 -21.48 -48.47 1.54
CA VAL A 83 -20.25 -48.73 2.33
C VAL A 83 -20.27 -50.12 2.99
N ARG A 84 -21.45 -50.71 3.23
CA ARG A 84 -21.59 -52.01 3.93
C ARG A 84 -21.59 -53.25 3.04
N GLN A 85 -21.39 -53.14 1.72
CA GLN A 85 -21.22 -54.35 0.90
C GLN A 85 -19.91 -55.06 1.28
N PRO A 86 -19.93 -56.29 1.81
CA PRO A 86 -18.72 -57.01 2.13
C PRO A 86 -18.08 -57.50 0.83
N CYS A 87 -17.03 -56.83 0.37
CA CYS A 87 -16.19 -57.32 -0.72
C CYS A 87 -15.47 -58.61 -0.27
N ARG A 88 -16.07 -59.75 -0.60
CA ARG A 88 -15.32 -60.99 -0.81
C ARG A 88 -14.49 -60.82 -2.09
N SER A 89 -13.18 -60.90 -1.93
CA SER A 89 -12.12 -61.16 -2.91
C SER A 89 -11.10 -60.04 -3.07
N SER A 90 -9.84 -60.46 -2.97
CA SER A 90 -8.64 -59.66 -3.09
C SER A 90 -8.42 -59.21 -4.53
N ARG A 91 -8.62 -57.92 -4.79
CA ARG A 91 -7.96 -57.17 -5.87
C ARG A 91 -8.13 -55.69 -5.58
N ARG A 92 -7.04 -54.91 -5.71
CA ARG A 92 -6.97 -53.44 -5.53
C ARG A 92 -8.24 -52.76 -6.07
N THR A 93 -9.15 -52.35 -5.19
CA THR A 93 -10.31 -51.55 -5.57
C THR A 93 -9.99 -50.08 -5.39
N ARG A 94 -10.17 -49.34 -6.49
CA ARG A 94 -10.17 -47.88 -6.56
C ARG A 94 -11.21 -47.36 -5.57
N THR A 95 -10.80 -46.62 -4.54
CA THR A 95 -11.74 -46.07 -3.55
C THR A 95 -12.72 -45.12 -4.24
N SER A 96 -14.02 -45.34 -4.07
CA SER A 96 -15.04 -44.46 -4.64
C SER A 96 -14.90 -43.04 -4.06
N PRO A 97 -14.98 -41.97 -4.88
CA PRO A 97 -14.90 -40.59 -4.42
C PRO A 97 -16.01 -40.19 -3.43
N LEU A 98 -17.05 -41.03 -3.27
CA LEU A 98 -18.15 -40.84 -2.34
C LEU A 98 -17.84 -41.27 -0.89
N VAL A 99 -16.85 -42.16 -0.68
CA VAL A 99 -16.49 -42.63 0.66
C VAL A 99 -15.95 -41.49 1.56
N PRO A 100 -15.04 -40.61 1.10
CA PRO A 100 -14.59 -39.46 1.89
C PRO A 100 -15.71 -38.47 2.21
N VAL A 101 -16.66 -38.27 1.29
CA VAL A 101 -17.82 -37.38 1.48
C VAL A 101 -18.71 -37.90 2.60
N GLY A 102 -19.01 -39.20 2.59
CA GLY A 102 -19.79 -39.87 3.63
C GLY A 102 -19.16 -39.77 5.02
N THR A 103 -17.83 -39.98 5.11
CA THR A 103 -17.10 -39.89 6.38
C THR A 103 -17.11 -38.49 6.97
N ILE A 104 -16.92 -37.44 6.15
CA ILE A 104 -16.98 -36.04 6.60
C ILE A 104 -18.38 -35.71 7.13
N MET A 105 -19.43 -36.07 6.40
CA MET A 105 -20.81 -35.81 6.80
C MET A 105 -21.17 -36.54 8.09
N LEU A 106 -20.82 -37.82 8.20
CA LEU A 106 -21.08 -38.61 9.38
C LEU A 106 -20.38 -38.01 10.61
N GLY A 107 -19.13 -37.55 10.46
CA GLY A 107 -18.38 -36.88 11.53
C GLY A 107 -18.97 -35.52 11.93
N ARG A 108 -19.57 -34.78 10.99
CA ARG A 108 -20.23 -33.49 11.29
C ARG A 108 -21.50 -33.68 12.10
N ILE A 109 -22.26 -34.73 11.79
CA ILE A 109 -23.53 -35.05 12.46
C ILE A 109 -23.28 -35.75 13.81
N SER A 110 -22.45 -36.80 13.84
CA SER A 110 -22.23 -37.60 15.05
C SER A 110 -21.54 -36.83 16.17
N ASN A 111 -20.74 -35.81 15.83
CA ASN A 111 -19.98 -35.00 16.76
C ASN A 111 -20.47 -33.54 16.82
N ALA A 112 -21.73 -33.25 16.48
CA ALA A 112 -22.26 -31.87 16.39
C ALA A 112 -21.96 -31.02 17.65
N LYS A 113 -22.09 -31.62 18.85
CA LYS A 113 -21.84 -30.93 20.13
C LYS A 113 -20.37 -30.57 20.35
N SER A 114 -19.43 -31.46 20.00
CA SER A 114 -17.99 -31.15 20.10
C SER A 114 -17.55 -30.20 18.98
N ASN A 115 -18.09 -30.35 17.77
CA ASN A 115 -17.85 -29.44 16.65
C ASN A 115 -18.22 -27.98 17.01
N TRP A 116 -19.37 -27.75 17.65
CA TRP A 116 -19.75 -26.40 18.10
C TRP A 116 -18.82 -25.84 19.17
N LYS A 117 -18.22 -26.70 20.00
CA LYS A 117 -17.32 -26.30 21.08
C LYS A 117 -15.89 -26.04 20.59
N GLU A 118 -15.41 -26.82 19.63
CA GLU A 118 -14.02 -26.78 19.15
C GLU A 118 -13.87 -25.92 17.88
N HIS A 119 -14.93 -25.81 17.09
CA HIS A 119 -14.97 -25.10 15.82
C HIS A 119 -16.20 -24.17 15.72
N SER A 120 -16.49 -23.43 16.80
CA SER A 120 -17.67 -22.56 16.94
C SER A 120 -17.95 -21.62 15.77
N VAL A 121 -16.95 -20.86 15.30
CA VAL A 121 -17.12 -19.90 14.19
C VAL A 121 -17.46 -20.62 12.88
N ARG A 122 -16.84 -21.77 12.65
CA ARG A 122 -17.08 -22.60 11.47
C ARG A 122 -18.52 -23.14 11.47
N SER A 123 -18.94 -23.76 12.57
CA SER A 123 -20.30 -24.30 12.69
C SER A 123 -21.36 -23.20 12.63
N PHE A 124 -21.08 -22.01 13.18
CA PHE A 124 -21.95 -20.85 13.04
C PHE A 124 -22.14 -20.43 11.57
N ILE A 125 -21.06 -20.37 10.79
CA ILE A 125 -21.12 -20.02 9.36
C ILE A 125 -21.89 -21.09 8.58
N GLU A 126 -21.62 -22.38 8.82
CA GLU A 126 -22.33 -23.49 8.15
C GLU A 126 -23.85 -23.39 8.36
N VAL A 127 -24.30 -23.14 9.60
CA VAL A 127 -25.72 -22.98 9.93
C VAL A 127 -26.31 -21.69 9.34
N ALA A 128 -25.59 -20.57 9.41
CA ALA A 128 -26.07 -19.29 8.91
C ALA A 128 -26.27 -19.32 7.38
N VAL A 129 -25.36 -19.96 6.65
CA VAL A 129 -25.46 -20.13 5.19
C VAL A 129 -26.60 -21.08 4.83
N TRP A 130 -26.77 -22.17 5.57
CA TRP A 130 -27.91 -23.08 5.37
C TRP A 130 -29.26 -22.35 5.52
N LEU A 131 -29.42 -21.57 6.60
CA LEU A 131 -30.63 -20.78 6.84
C LEU A 131 -30.85 -19.73 5.74
N HIS A 132 -29.79 -19.07 5.29
CA HIS A 132 -29.88 -18.07 4.22
C HIS A 132 -30.37 -18.68 2.90
N ILE A 133 -29.82 -19.84 2.50
CA ILE A 133 -30.26 -20.55 1.29
C ILE A 133 -31.70 -21.06 1.46
N MET A 134 -32.05 -21.57 2.63
CA MET A 134 -33.39 -22.07 2.92
C MET A 134 -34.45 -20.95 2.79
N PHE A 135 -34.24 -19.82 3.47
CA PHE A 135 -35.18 -18.70 3.44
C PHE A 135 -35.19 -17.98 2.09
N GLY A 136 -34.04 -17.83 1.43
CA GLY A 136 -33.97 -17.26 0.08
C GLY A 136 -34.73 -18.11 -0.93
N THR A 137 -34.57 -19.43 -0.86
CA THR A 137 -35.30 -20.38 -1.73
C THR A 137 -36.79 -20.42 -1.39
N TYR A 138 -37.15 -20.34 -0.10
CA TYR A 138 -38.55 -20.23 0.30
C TYR A 138 -39.19 -18.95 -0.23
N TYR A 139 -38.54 -17.80 -0.09
CA TYR A 139 -39.06 -16.53 -0.60
C TYR A 139 -39.23 -16.55 -2.13
N ALA A 140 -38.32 -17.22 -2.82
CA ALA A 140 -38.35 -17.41 -4.27
C ALA A 140 -39.46 -18.36 -4.74
N THR A 141 -39.67 -19.47 -4.03
CA THR A 141 -40.50 -20.60 -4.52
C THR A 141 -41.80 -20.76 -3.76
N SER A 142 -42.00 -20.02 -2.67
CA SER A 142 -43.07 -20.19 -1.68
C SER A 142 -43.19 -21.61 -1.12
N SER A 143 -42.14 -22.44 -1.25
CA SER A 143 -42.12 -23.85 -0.83
C SER A 143 -41.01 -24.09 0.19
N ILE A 144 -41.42 -24.41 1.42
CA ILE A 144 -40.47 -24.75 2.50
C ILE A 144 -39.76 -26.07 2.19
N ALA A 145 -40.47 -27.04 1.61
CA ALA A 145 -39.90 -28.33 1.21
C ALA A 145 -38.78 -28.16 0.16
N THR A 146 -39.00 -27.29 -0.83
CA THR A 146 -38.00 -26.95 -1.84
C THR A 146 -36.83 -26.21 -1.21
N GLY A 147 -37.09 -25.26 -0.30
CA GLY A 147 -36.05 -24.54 0.42
C GLY A 147 -35.17 -25.44 1.29
N ALA A 148 -35.77 -26.38 2.01
CA ALA A 148 -35.05 -27.35 2.86
C ALA A 148 -34.22 -28.35 2.03
N LEU A 149 -34.74 -28.80 0.89
CA LEU A 149 -34.02 -29.74 0.01
C LEU A 149 -32.80 -29.07 -0.63
N VAL A 150 -32.98 -27.87 -1.19
CA VAL A 150 -31.92 -27.09 -1.83
C VAL A 150 -30.84 -26.71 -0.82
N SER A 151 -31.21 -26.17 0.34
CA SER A 151 -30.22 -25.78 1.38
C SER A 151 -29.41 -26.97 1.89
N THR A 152 -30.03 -28.14 1.99
CA THR A 152 -29.37 -29.38 2.43
C THR A 152 -28.38 -29.88 1.37
N MET A 153 -28.75 -29.90 0.08
CA MET A 153 -27.82 -30.28 -0.99
C MET A 153 -26.64 -29.30 -1.10
N CYS A 154 -26.89 -28.00 -0.98
CA CYS A 154 -25.83 -26.98 -0.98
C CYS A 154 -24.90 -27.13 0.22
N SER A 155 -25.42 -27.51 1.39
CA SER A 155 -24.60 -27.68 2.60
C SER A 155 -23.72 -28.92 2.55
N VAL A 156 -24.17 -29.99 1.89
CA VAL A 156 -23.31 -31.16 1.61
C VAL A 156 -22.06 -30.72 0.84
N PHE A 157 -22.23 -29.85 -0.16
CA PHE A 157 -21.13 -29.30 -0.95
C PHE A 157 -20.23 -28.36 -0.13
N ILE A 158 -20.81 -27.38 0.58
CA ILE A 158 -20.03 -26.39 1.37
C ILE A 158 -19.16 -27.07 2.42
N VAL A 159 -19.72 -28.05 3.15
CA VAL A 159 -18.99 -28.74 4.23
C VAL A 159 -17.90 -29.64 3.67
N THR A 160 -18.15 -30.36 2.57
CA THR A 160 -17.13 -31.27 1.97
C THR A 160 -16.01 -30.51 1.27
N CYS A 161 -16.34 -29.50 0.47
CA CYS A 161 -15.35 -28.66 -0.20
C CYS A 161 -14.59 -27.79 0.81
N GLY A 162 -15.27 -27.26 1.83
CA GLY A 162 -14.66 -26.49 2.91
C GLY A 162 -13.64 -27.30 3.73
N GLU A 163 -13.92 -28.60 3.97
CA GLU A 163 -12.97 -29.49 4.66
C GLU A 163 -11.70 -29.73 3.84
N LYS A 164 -11.85 -30.17 2.59
CA LYS A 164 -10.72 -30.44 1.70
C LYS A 164 -9.86 -29.19 1.44
N TRP A 165 -10.51 -28.04 1.36
CA TRP A 165 -9.83 -26.76 1.23
C TRP A 165 -9.03 -26.41 2.49
N SER A 166 -9.61 -26.65 3.68
CA SER A 166 -8.95 -26.41 4.97
C SER A 166 -7.74 -27.32 5.20
N GLU A 167 -7.81 -28.58 4.75
CA GLU A 167 -6.69 -29.52 4.73
C GLU A 167 -5.56 -29.03 3.81
N SER A 168 -5.92 -28.57 2.61
CA SER A 168 -4.95 -28.02 1.63
C SER A 168 -4.21 -26.80 2.18
N LEU A 169 -4.91 -25.90 2.88
CA LEU A 169 -4.31 -24.76 3.56
C LEU A 169 -3.39 -25.15 4.73
N ALA A 170 -3.68 -26.26 5.42
CA ALA A 170 -2.82 -26.78 6.49
C ALA A 170 -1.48 -27.32 5.96
N VAL A 171 -1.47 -27.94 4.78
CA VAL A 171 -0.25 -28.42 4.10
C VAL A 171 0.64 -27.25 3.69
N VAL A 172 0.06 -26.17 3.14
CA VAL A 172 0.79 -24.94 2.80
C VAL A 172 1.44 -24.32 4.06
N GLN A 173 0.73 -24.33 5.19
CA GLN A 173 1.25 -23.84 6.46
C GLN A 173 2.40 -24.69 7.03
N GLN A 174 2.32 -26.01 6.95
CA GLN A 174 3.35 -26.90 7.50
C GLN A 174 4.69 -26.73 6.74
N SER A 175 4.61 -26.41 5.44
CA SER A 175 5.75 -26.01 4.62
C SER A 175 6.31 -24.64 4.99
N ILE A 176 5.47 -23.69 5.41
CA ILE A 176 5.89 -22.35 5.90
C ILE A 176 6.56 -22.42 7.28
N LEU A 177 6.10 -23.27 8.19
CA LEU A 177 6.67 -23.35 9.54
C LEU A 177 8.02 -24.09 9.56
N ARG A 178 8.21 -25.09 8.71
CA ARG A 178 9.51 -25.78 8.55
C ARG A 178 10.60 -24.86 7.97
N SER A 179 10.26 -23.80 7.24
CA SER A 179 11.23 -22.80 6.77
C SER A 179 11.62 -21.78 7.84
N GLN A 180 10.87 -21.68 8.95
CA GLN A 180 11.19 -20.79 10.06
C GLN A 180 12.09 -21.44 11.12
N SER A 181 11.98 -22.77 11.35
CA SER A 181 12.75 -23.45 12.40
C SER A 181 14.22 -23.73 12.04
N SER A 182 14.61 -23.70 10.76
CA SER A 182 16.01 -23.87 10.32
C SER A 182 16.87 -22.60 10.49
N SER A 183 16.29 -21.49 10.97
CA SER A 183 17.00 -20.22 11.19
C SER A 183 17.78 -20.15 12.52
N CYS A 184 17.86 -21.24 13.28
CA CYS A 184 18.54 -21.29 14.56
C CYS A 184 19.46 -22.52 14.68
N PHE A 185 20.35 -22.76 13.73
CA PHE A 185 21.60 -23.50 13.99
C PHE A 185 22.65 -23.28 12.88
N SER A 186 23.87 -22.96 13.33
CA SER A 186 25.17 -22.91 12.63
C SER A 186 25.47 -21.80 11.62
N SER A 187 26.63 -21.19 11.92
CA SER A 187 27.52 -20.28 11.22
C SER A 187 28.00 -20.73 9.84
N SER A 188 28.34 -19.72 9.02
CA SER A 188 29.22 -19.79 7.84
C SER A 188 28.78 -20.71 6.70
N CYS A 189 28.05 -20.15 5.73
CA CYS A 189 28.40 -20.17 4.31
C CYS A 189 27.29 -19.48 3.50
N SER A 190 27.69 -18.90 2.38
CA SER A 190 26.87 -18.33 1.31
C SER A 190 25.59 -19.14 1.01
N MET A 191 24.43 -18.47 1.08
CA MET A 191 23.35 -18.60 0.09
C MET A 191 22.34 -17.44 0.28
N LYS A 192 22.60 -16.34 -0.42
CA LYS A 192 21.55 -15.43 -0.90
C LYS A 192 20.76 -16.17 -1.99
N ASN A 193 19.45 -15.97 -2.02
CA ASN A 193 18.47 -16.48 -3.00
C ASN A 193 17.88 -17.88 -2.73
N SER A 194 17.06 -17.98 -1.70
CA SER A 194 15.71 -18.57 -1.77
C SER A 194 14.99 -18.39 -0.43
N CYS A 195 14.46 -17.19 -0.22
CA CYS A 195 13.37 -16.99 0.74
C CYS A 195 12.30 -16.08 0.12
N GLU A 196 12.11 -16.26 -1.20
CA GLU A 196 10.80 -16.12 -1.81
C GLU A 196 9.95 -17.33 -1.40
N LYS A 197 8.64 -17.12 -1.32
CA LYS A 197 7.60 -18.12 -1.08
C LYS A 197 7.47 -18.58 0.37
N SER A 198 6.75 -17.76 1.14
CA SER A 198 5.34 -18.05 1.43
C SER A 198 4.87 -17.22 2.62
N CYS A 199 4.75 -15.91 2.39
CA CYS A 199 4.00 -15.03 3.29
C CYS A 199 2.59 -14.92 2.68
N MET A 200 1.71 -15.89 2.99
CA MET A 200 0.29 -15.71 2.71
C MET A 200 -0.22 -14.59 3.61
N SER A 201 -0.43 -13.45 2.98
CA SER A 201 -0.55 -12.13 3.58
C SER A 201 -2.02 -11.76 3.79
N VAL A 202 -2.20 -10.59 4.37
CA VAL A 202 -3.46 -9.83 4.34
C VAL A 202 -3.98 -9.64 2.90
N ASP A 203 -3.17 -9.86 1.87
CA ASP A 203 -3.58 -9.87 0.46
C ASP A 203 -4.43 -11.07 0.11
N THR A 204 -4.27 -12.22 0.78
CA THR A 204 -5.26 -13.29 0.69
C THR A 204 -6.56 -12.84 1.32
N ILE A 205 -6.55 -12.17 2.50
CA ILE A 205 -7.79 -11.66 3.14
C ILE A 205 -8.46 -10.57 2.31
N ILE A 206 -7.72 -9.62 1.73
CA ILE A 206 -8.25 -8.49 0.96
C ILE A 206 -8.65 -8.94 -0.44
N SER A 207 -7.85 -9.75 -1.14
CA SER A 207 -8.26 -10.33 -2.42
C SER A 207 -9.49 -11.20 -2.26
N PHE A 208 -9.66 -11.81 -1.09
CA PHE A 208 -10.81 -12.63 -0.76
C PHE A 208 -12.02 -11.82 -0.29
N LEU A 209 -11.86 -10.77 0.50
CA LEU A 209 -12.94 -9.81 0.80
C LEU A 209 -13.35 -9.01 -0.45
N SER A 210 -12.42 -8.76 -1.38
CA SER A 210 -12.65 -8.06 -2.65
C SER A 210 -13.26 -9.00 -3.68
N LEU A 211 -12.86 -10.27 -3.73
CA LEU A 211 -13.54 -11.31 -4.53
C LEU A 211 -14.93 -11.58 -3.97
N PHE A 212 -15.10 -11.60 -2.65
CA PHE A 212 -16.39 -11.70 -1.98
C PHE A 212 -17.30 -10.52 -2.33
N LEU A 213 -16.77 -9.30 -2.25
CA LEU A 213 -17.48 -8.08 -2.62
C LEU A 213 -17.76 -8.04 -4.12
N ALA A 214 -16.85 -8.50 -4.97
CA ALA A 214 -17.01 -8.56 -6.43
C ALA A 214 -17.99 -9.64 -6.87
N VAL A 215 -18.03 -10.80 -6.20
CA VAL A 215 -19.01 -11.87 -6.44
C VAL A 215 -20.38 -11.47 -5.89
N SER A 216 -20.44 -10.79 -4.74
CA SER A 216 -21.68 -10.26 -4.17
C SER A 216 -22.24 -9.08 -4.97
N LEU A 217 -21.40 -8.15 -5.42
CA LEU A 217 -21.78 -7.01 -6.28
C LEU A 217 -22.02 -7.41 -7.73
N GLY A 218 -21.28 -8.40 -8.25
CA GLY A 218 -21.46 -8.96 -9.58
C GLY A 218 -22.76 -9.76 -9.68
N GLY A 219 -23.11 -10.52 -8.64
CA GLY A 219 -24.43 -11.14 -8.48
C GLY A 219 -25.53 -10.09 -8.38
N ALA A 220 -25.34 -9.03 -7.58
CA ALA A 220 -26.31 -7.95 -7.43
C ALA A 220 -26.56 -7.14 -8.71
N ASN A 221 -25.52 -6.77 -9.47
CA ASN A 221 -25.67 -6.05 -10.74
C ASN A 221 -26.36 -6.90 -11.82
N HIS A 222 -26.23 -8.23 -11.78
CA HIS A 222 -26.95 -9.11 -12.69
C HIS A 222 -28.42 -9.32 -12.24
N PHE A 223 -28.66 -9.42 -10.93
CA PHE A 223 -30.01 -9.54 -10.33
C PHE A 223 -30.87 -8.28 -10.53
N ILE A 224 -30.25 -7.10 -10.42
CA ILE A 224 -30.92 -5.82 -10.68
C ILE A 224 -31.21 -5.66 -12.19
N ALA A 225 -30.39 -6.28 -13.06
CA ALA A 225 -30.56 -6.19 -14.51
C ALA A 225 -31.53 -7.23 -15.10
N GLN A 226 -31.67 -8.43 -14.52
CA GLN A 226 -32.57 -9.48 -15.01
C GLN A 226 -33.21 -10.26 -13.84
N ARG A 227 -34.54 -10.12 -13.71
CA ARG A 227 -35.38 -10.69 -12.64
C ARG A 227 -35.55 -12.23 -12.66
N ALA A 228 -34.54 -13.05 -13.00
CA ALA A 228 -34.83 -14.47 -13.26
C ALA A 228 -33.67 -15.50 -13.21
N ASP A 229 -32.75 -15.51 -12.21
CA ASP A 229 -31.88 -16.69 -12.09
C ASP A 229 -31.54 -17.13 -10.65
N TYR A 230 -32.41 -17.96 -10.08
CA TYR A 230 -32.28 -18.54 -8.73
C TYR A 230 -31.02 -19.40 -8.57
N PHE A 231 -30.55 -20.03 -9.64
CA PHE A 231 -29.32 -20.83 -9.65
C PHE A 231 -28.08 -19.97 -9.35
N MET A 232 -28.01 -18.76 -9.90
CA MET A 232 -26.87 -17.86 -9.66
C MET A 232 -26.89 -17.29 -8.24
N ALA A 233 -28.05 -17.01 -7.66
CA ALA A 233 -28.15 -16.58 -6.26
C ALA A 233 -27.67 -17.68 -5.30
N ILE A 234 -28.09 -18.92 -5.53
CA ILE A 234 -27.66 -20.08 -4.75
C ILE A 234 -26.15 -20.29 -4.91
N PHE A 235 -25.63 -20.21 -6.14
CA PHE A 235 -24.20 -20.36 -6.42
C PHE A 235 -23.33 -19.28 -5.74
N VAL A 236 -23.72 -18.01 -5.87
CA VAL A 236 -23.05 -16.87 -5.20
C VAL A 236 -23.07 -17.03 -3.69
N THR A 237 -24.19 -17.49 -3.12
CA THR A 237 -24.32 -17.76 -1.68
C THR A 237 -23.44 -18.92 -1.23
N MET A 238 -23.33 -20.00 -2.02
CA MET A 238 -22.45 -21.13 -1.74
C MET A 238 -20.98 -20.71 -1.78
N CYS A 239 -20.57 -19.94 -2.80
CA CYS A 239 -19.22 -19.38 -2.89
C CYS A 239 -18.93 -18.47 -1.69
N SER A 240 -19.86 -17.59 -1.33
CA SER A 240 -19.79 -16.71 -0.15
C SER A 240 -19.61 -17.50 1.16
N GLY A 241 -20.39 -18.57 1.36
CA GLY A 241 -20.30 -19.42 2.55
C GLY A 241 -18.97 -20.19 2.67
N MET A 242 -18.49 -20.77 1.55
CA MET A 242 -17.14 -21.37 1.48
C MET A 242 -16.06 -20.33 1.76
N MET A 243 -16.30 -19.09 1.33
CA MET A 243 -15.38 -18.01 1.57
C MET A 243 -15.29 -17.69 3.08
N PHE A 244 -16.41 -17.44 3.74
CA PHE A 244 -16.44 -17.18 5.19
C PHE A 244 -15.74 -18.27 6.01
N LEU A 245 -15.94 -19.54 5.66
CA LEU A 245 -15.27 -20.67 6.32
C LEU A 245 -13.74 -20.56 6.17
N SER A 246 -13.24 -20.30 4.97
CA SER A 246 -11.80 -20.19 4.75
C SER A 246 -11.20 -18.97 5.44
N ALA A 247 -11.92 -17.84 5.50
CA ALA A 247 -11.49 -16.64 6.23
C ALA A 247 -11.43 -16.87 7.75
N ALA A 248 -12.42 -17.56 8.32
CA ALA A 248 -12.41 -17.94 9.73
C ALA A 248 -11.17 -18.78 10.07
N HIS A 249 -10.89 -19.82 9.28
CA HIS A 249 -9.71 -20.66 9.47
C HIS A 249 -8.39 -19.89 9.27
N PHE A 250 -8.34 -18.95 8.32
CA PHE A 250 -7.17 -18.10 8.08
C PHE A 250 -6.86 -17.17 9.27
N PHE A 251 -7.88 -16.51 9.83
CA PHE A 251 -7.68 -15.57 10.93
C PHE A 251 -7.11 -16.24 12.19
N PHE A 252 -7.49 -17.47 12.51
CA PHE A 252 -6.95 -18.16 13.70
C PHE A 252 -5.50 -18.63 13.56
N ARG A 253 -5.04 -18.90 12.35
CA ARG A 253 -3.74 -19.56 12.12
C ARG A 253 -2.59 -18.58 11.83
N VAL A 254 -2.86 -17.30 11.51
CA VAL A 254 -1.84 -16.28 11.25
C VAL A 254 -1.63 -15.36 12.49
N PRO A 255 -0.42 -15.28 13.08
CA PRO A 255 -0.18 -14.55 14.34
C PRO A 255 -0.62 -13.07 14.33
N LYS A 256 -0.44 -12.38 13.19
CA LYS A 256 -0.78 -10.96 13.05
C LYS A 256 -2.29 -10.69 12.94
N THR A 257 -3.07 -11.65 12.45
CA THR A 257 -4.53 -11.53 12.26
C THR A 257 -5.33 -12.35 13.27
N ARG A 258 -4.65 -13.12 14.12
CA ARG A 258 -5.21 -13.91 15.22
C ARG A 258 -6.15 -13.14 16.12
N PHE A 259 -5.87 -11.86 16.35
CA PHE A 259 -6.75 -10.97 17.10
C PHE A 259 -8.15 -10.84 16.48
N VAL A 260 -8.28 -10.79 15.15
CA VAL A 260 -9.56 -10.74 14.44
C VAL A 260 -10.35 -12.03 14.68
N GLY A 261 -9.69 -13.17 14.50
CA GLY A 261 -10.28 -14.50 14.74
C GLY A 261 -10.77 -14.65 16.18
N ILE A 262 -9.90 -14.38 17.17
CA ILE A 262 -10.23 -14.44 18.60
C ILE A 262 -11.39 -13.49 18.96
N THR A 263 -11.41 -12.29 18.37
CA THR A 263 -12.50 -11.33 18.61
C THR A 263 -13.84 -11.87 18.12
N ILE A 264 -13.88 -12.41 16.90
CA ILE A 264 -15.10 -13.00 16.33
C ILE A 264 -15.50 -14.25 17.13
N GLU A 265 -14.55 -15.11 17.51
CA GLU A 265 -14.80 -16.29 18.35
C GLU A 265 -15.45 -15.92 19.67
N ASN A 266 -14.89 -14.92 20.36
CA ASN A 266 -15.40 -14.48 21.65
C ASN A 266 -16.81 -13.92 21.54
N ARG A 267 -17.16 -13.32 20.40
CA ARG A 267 -18.50 -12.79 20.15
C ARG A 267 -19.52 -13.88 19.85
N VAL A 268 -19.11 -14.99 19.23
CA VAL A 268 -19.98 -16.14 18.92
C VAL A 268 -20.10 -17.09 20.12
N ARG A 269 -18.98 -17.42 20.76
CA ARG A 269 -18.90 -18.41 21.86
C ARG A 269 -19.44 -17.86 23.17
N ASN A 270 -19.11 -16.61 23.51
CA ASN A 270 -19.41 -16.02 24.81
C ASN A 270 -20.55 -14.99 24.71
N THR A 271 -21.51 -15.18 23.81
CA THR A 271 -22.61 -14.23 23.55
C THR A 271 -23.32 -13.85 24.84
N HIS A 272 -23.77 -14.85 25.62
CA HIS A 272 -24.46 -14.63 26.89
C HIS A 272 -23.62 -13.80 27.88
N LYS A 273 -22.36 -14.17 28.08
CA LYS A 273 -21.42 -13.42 28.94
C LYS A 273 -21.23 -11.97 28.46
N ASN A 274 -21.12 -11.74 27.16
CA ASN A 274 -20.99 -10.39 26.60
C ASN A 274 -22.25 -9.53 26.80
N TRP A 275 -23.44 -10.13 26.79
CA TRP A 275 -24.69 -9.43 27.08
C TRP A 275 -24.83 -9.12 28.56
N LEU A 276 -24.36 -9.99 29.44
CA LEU A 276 -24.36 -9.74 30.89
C LEU A 276 -23.30 -8.70 31.31
N GLU A 277 -22.07 -8.81 30.82
CA GLU A 277 -20.96 -7.93 31.23
C GLU A 277 -21.01 -6.57 30.51
N HIS A 278 -21.52 -6.52 29.28
CA HIS A 278 -21.51 -5.33 28.43
C HIS A 278 -22.84 -5.13 27.66
N PRO A 279 -23.97 -4.96 28.35
CA PRO A 279 -25.31 -4.93 27.73
C PRO A 279 -25.48 -3.79 26.72
N ILE A 280 -25.11 -2.56 27.10
CA ILE A 280 -25.25 -1.37 26.23
C ILE A 280 -24.40 -1.52 24.97
N ARG A 281 -23.17 -2.03 25.11
CA ARG A 281 -22.26 -2.24 23.99
C ARG A 281 -22.81 -3.28 23.01
N SER A 282 -23.36 -4.36 23.54
CA SER A 282 -23.97 -5.43 22.73
C SER A 282 -25.23 -4.91 22.02
N ALA A 283 -26.08 -4.14 22.71
CA ALA A 283 -27.26 -3.51 22.14
C ALA A 283 -26.93 -2.54 20.98
N ILE A 284 -25.93 -1.67 21.15
CA ILE A 284 -25.51 -0.73 20.10
C ILE A 284 -24.98 -1.49 18.87
N LYS A 285 -24.16 -2.52 19.07
CA LYS A 285 -23.63 -3.31 17.95
C LYS A 285 -24.73 -4.02 17.18
N THR A 286 -25.71 -4.58 17.88
CA THR A 286 -26.89 -5.21 17.27
C THR A 286 -27.75 -4.18 16.55
N ALA A 287 -27.97 -2.99 17.14
CA ALA A 287 -28.73 -1.93 16.49
C ALA A 287 -28.05 -1.42 15.21
N VAL A 288 -26.72 -1.26 15.22
CA VAL A 288 -25.95 -0.88 14.02
C VAL A 288 -26.02 -1.97 12.95
N PHE A 289 -25.88 -3.24 13.33
CA PHE A 289 -26.03 -4.37 12.41
C PHE A 289 -27.43 -4.37 11.75
N LEU A 290 -28.50 -4.21 12.55
CA LEU A 290 -29.87 -4.12 12.05
C LEU A 290 -30.08 -2.86 11.18
N ALA A 291 -29.49 -1.72 11.55
CA ALA A 291 -29.58 -0.50 10.76
C ALA A 291 -28.91 -0.66 9.38
N PHE A 292 -27.77 -1.35 9.29
CA PHE A 292 -27.17 -1.68 7.99
C PHE A 292 -28.12 -2.54 7.14
N ILE A 293 -28.75 -3.56 7.71
CA ILE A 293 -29.72 -4.40 6.97
C ILE A 293 -30.91 -3.56 6.50
N LEU A 294 -31.54 -2.80 7.39
CA LEU A 294 -32.75 -2.04 7.10
C LEU A 294 -32.48 -0.91 6.09
N LEU A 295 -31.38 -0.18 6.25
CA LEU A 295 -31.01 0.90 5.35
C LEU A 295 -30.62 0.38 3.96
N SER A 296 -29.82 -0.70 3.91
CA SER A 296 -29.52 -1.35 2.63
C SER A 296 -30.77 -1.91 1.96
N TYR A 297 -31.72 -2.45 2.73
CA TYR A 297 -32.98 -2.94 2.17
C TYR A 297 -33.83 -1.80 1.60
N TYR A 298 -33.88 -0.67 2.29
CA TYR A 298 -34.56 0.53 1.80
C TYR A 298 -34.02 1.00 0.43
N TYR A 299 -32.70 0.93 0.21
CA TYR A 299 -32.09 1.37 -1.06
C TYR A 299 -32.06 0.29 -2.14
N CYS A 300 -31.88 -0.98 -1.77
CA CYS A 300 -31.66 -2.07 -2.71
C CYS A 300 -32.93 -2.89 -3.02
N ASN A 301 -33.95 -2.82 -2.15
CA ASN A 301 -35.17 -3.63 -2.18
C ASN A 301 -34.91 -5.16 -2.33
N ASP A 302 -33.76 -5.61 -1.82
CA ASP A 302 -33.29 -6.99 -1.90
C ASP A 302 -32.82 -7.44 -0.51
N ILE A 303 -33.53 -8.41 0.07
CA ILE A 303 -33.27 -8.89 1.42
C ILE A 303 -31.97 -9.69 1.53
N LEU A 304 -31.57 -10.39 0.46
CA LEU A 304 -30.36 -11.22 0.44
C LEU A 304 -29.11 -10.33 0.40
N LEU A 305 -29.12 -9.31 -0.46
CA LEU A 305 -28.05 -8.33 -0.55
C LEU A 305 -27.94 -7.51 0.74
N SER A 306 -29.08 -7.09 1.29
CA SER A 306 -29.13 -6.27 2.51
C SER A 306 -28.65 -7.02 3.74
N SER A 307 -28.98 -8.31 3.84
CA SER A 307 -28.45 -9.19 4.89
C SER A 307 -26.93 -9.33 4.80
N SER A 308 -26.39 -9.45 3.57
CA SER A 308 -24.95 -9.57 3.33
C SER A 308 -24.19 -8.29 3.70
N ILE A 309 -24.72 -7.12 3.33
CA ILE A 309 -24.16 -5.81 3.71
C ILE A 309 -24.22 -5.62 5.23
N GLY A 310 -25.34 -6.02 5.86
CA GLY A 310 -25.50 -6.08 7.31
C GLY A 310 -24.38 -6.84 8.01
N CYS A 311 -24.12 -8.08 7.57
CA CYS A 311 -23.07 -8.93 8.13
C CYS A 311 -21.68 -8.28 8.06
N VAL A 312 -21.33 -7.67 6.93
CA VAL A 312 -20.05 -6.96 6.76
C VAL A 312 -19.99 -5.73 7.69
N GLY A 313 -21.05 -4.92 7.73
CA GLY A 313 -21.15 -3.75 8.60
C GLY A 313 -21.06 -4.11 10.09
N GLY A 314 -21.69 -5.20 10.50
CA GLY A 314 -21.64 -5.72 11.87
C GLY A 314 -20.25 -6.20 12.28
N ILE A 315 -19.56 -6.95 11.41
CA ILE A 315 -18.18 -7.40 11.65
C ILE A 315 -17.24 -6.19 11.76
N LEU A 316 -17.34 -5.24 10.84
CA LEU A 316 -16.49 -4.04 10.83
C LEU A 316 -16.69 -3.21 12.10
N THR A 317 -17.95 -3.02 12.52
CA THR A 317 -18.30 -2.32 13.76
C THR A 317 -17.69 -3.01 14.98
N CYS A 318 -17.73 -4.35 15.03
CA CYS A 318 -17.09 -5.11 16.09
C CYS A 318 -15.58 -4.88 16.13
N LEU A 319 -14.90 -4.98 15.00
CA LEU A 319 -13.44 -4.84 14.90
C LEU A 319 -12.96 -3.42 15.18
N LEU A 320 -13.66 -2.40 14.65
CA LEU A 320 -13.36 -0.99 14.92
C LEU A 320 -13.50 -0.68 16.42
N SER A 321 -14.56 -1.19 17.06
CA SER A 321 -14.78 -0.96 18.49
C SER A 321 -13.64 -1.52 19.35
N GLU A 322 -13.16 -2.74 19.07
CA GLU A 322 -12.06 -3.34 19.84
C GLU A 322 -10.72 -2.68 19.51
N SER A 323 -10.51 -2.28 18.27
CA SER A 323 -9.29 -1.58 17.84
C SER A 323 -9.16 -0.22 18.53
N LEU A 324 -10.26 0.53 18.68
CA LEU A 324 -10.29 1.80 19.39
C LEU A 324 -9.97 1.64 20.88
N ILE A 325 -10.47 0.58 21.52
CA ILE A 325 -10.16 0.26 22.92
C ILE A 325 -8.66 -0.07 23.06
N LEU A 326 -8.11 -0.89 22.16
CA LEU A 326 -6.68 -1.21 22.16
C LEU A 326 -5.80 0.03 21.93
N ILE A 327 -6.21 0.94 21.04
CA ILE A 327 -5.50 2.21 20.81
C ILE A 327 -5.58 3.10 22.05
N SER A 328 -6.72 3.14 22.74
CA SER A 328 -6.90 3.91 23.97
C SER A 328 -6.04 3.35 25.12
N CYS A 329 -6.01 2.01 25.27
CA CYS A 329 -5.12 1.34 26.22
C CYS A 329 -3.64 1.53 25.88
N LYS A 330 -3.25 1.45 24.60
CA LYS A 330 -1.89 1.76 24.15
C LYS A 330 -1.53 3.23 24.37
N LYS A 331 -2.46 4.18 24.18
CA LYS A 331 -2.24 5.60 24.51
C LYS A 331 -2.06 5.81 26.00
N LYS A 332 -2.86 5.15 26.86
CA LYS A 332 -2.70 5.20 28.33
C LYS A 332 -1.34 4.62 28.75
N LYS A 333 -0.97 3.44 28.22
CA LYS A 333 0.34 2.80 28.48
C LYS A 333 1.50 3.65 27.96
N LYS A 334 1.39 4.23 26.76
CA LYS A 334 2.39 5.14 26.21
C LYS A 334 2.50 6.42 27.03
N LYS A 335 1.41 6.95 27.60
CA LYS A 335 1.41 8.14 28.46
C LYS A 335 2.08 7.83 29.80
N SER A 336 1.83 6.67 30.40
CA SER A 336 2.53 6.22 31.62
C SER A 336 4.01 5.93 31.36
N GLU A 337 4.35 5.24 30.26
CA GLU A 337 5.73 4.98 29.83
C GLU A 337 6.47 6.27 29.46
N THR A 338 5.79 7.27 28.89
CA THR A 338 6.41 8.56 28.55
C THR A 338 6.66 9.41 29.80
N GLN A 339 5.76 9.35 30.80
CA GLN A 339 5.94 10.02 32.09
C GLN A 339 7.04 9.35 32.92
N GLN A 340 7.09 8.01 32.92
CA GLN A 340 8.14 7.24 33.59
C GLN A 340 9.49 7.41 32.88
N ALA A 341 9.52 7.37 31.54
CA ALA A 341 10.73 7.66 30.77
C ALA A 341 11.20 9.12 30.91
N ALA A 342 10.31 10.09 31.09
CA ALA A 342 10.70 11.48 31.32
C ALA A 342 11.39 11.69 32.68
N SER A 343 10.99 10.93 33.72
CA SER A 343 11.67 10.98 35.02
C SER A 343 13.02 10.25 35.01
N THR A 344 13.16 9.15 34.26
CA THR A 344 14.45 8.44 34.09
C THR A 344 15.43 9.18 33.16
N LYS A 345 14.94 10.01 32.23
CA LYS A 345 15.75 10.67 31.18
C LYS A 345 16.54 11.90 31.61
N LYS A 346 16.15 12.59 32.68
CA LYS A 346 16.98 13.69 33.24
C LYS A 346 18.34 13.18 33.76
N GLY A 347 18.45 11.89 34.08
CA GLY A 347 19.72 11.24 34.44
C GLY A 347 20.48 10.63 33.25
N ALA A 348 19.79 10.19 32.19
CA ALA A 348 20.40 9.39 31.11
C ALA A 348 21.13 10.22 30.03
N SER A 349 20.74 11.47 29.73
CA SER A 349 21.47 12.28 28.73
C SER A 349 22.87 12.68 29.21
N LYS A 350 23.10 12.66 30.53
CA LYS A 350 24.42 12.87 31.14
C LYS A 350 25.30 11.61 31.07
N LEU A 351 24.71 10.44 30.82
CA LEU A 351 25.40 9.13 30.87
C LEU A 351 25.87 8.62 29.49
N LEU A 352 25.39 9.22 28.39
CA LEU A 352 25.73 8.82 27.00
C LEU A 352 26.72 9.77 26.32
N TRP A 353 27.02 10.91 26.95
CA TRP A 353 27.94 11.89 26.41
C TRP A 353 29.39 11.40 26.49
N ARG A 354 30.04 11.29 25.34
CA ARG A 354 31.42 10.81 25.15
C ARG A 354 32.44 11.95 25.01
N GLY A 355 32.00 13.22 24.96
CA GLY A 355 32.89 14.36 24.74
C GLY A 355 33.32 14.49 23.28
N ASP A 356 34.60 14.79 23.10
CA ASP A 356 35.22 14.94 21.79
C ASP A 356 35.54 13.56 21.19
N ILE A 357 35.06 13.32 19.97
CA ILE A 357 35.18 12.06 19.23
C ILE A 357 36.08 12.32 18.02
N ASP A 358 37.16 11.57 17.91
CA ASP A 358 38.07 11.64 16.76
C ASP A 358 37.36 11.22 15.45
N TRP A 359 37.66 11.91 14.34
CA TRP A 359 37.04 11.64 13.04
C TRP A 359 37.31 10.21 12.52
N CYS A 360 38.51 9.68 12.73
CA CYS A 360 38.83 8.32 12.31
C CYS A 360 38.04 7.28 13.11
N GLU A 361 37.74 7.56 14.39
CA GLU A 361 36.83 6.71 15.16
C GLU A 361 35.39 6.83 14.66
N PHE A 362 34.89 8.06 14.49
CA PHE A 362 33.53 8.32 13.99
C PHE A 362 33.23 7.58 12.67
N THR A 363 34.17 7.59 11.73
CA THR A 363 33.99 6.99 10.40
C THR A 363 33.89 5.47 10.40
N LYS A 364 34.17 4.77 11.52
CA LYS A 364 34.01 3.30 11.63
C LYS A 364 32.55 2.86 11.78
N HIS A 365 31.69 3.75 12.28
CA HIS A 365 30.29 3.45 12.62
C HIS A 365 29.36 3.51 11.38
N ARG A 366 29.57 2.59 10.43
CA ARG A 366 28.91 2.58 9.10
C ARG A 366 27.85 1.50 8.90
N SER A 367 27.45 0.78 9.95
CA SER A 367 26.61 -0.42 9.80
C SER A 367 25.20 -0.23 10.34
N LYS A 368 24.27 -1.08 9.93
CA LYS A 368 22.90 -1.07 10.48
C LYS A 368 22.87 -1.32 12.00
N ALA A 369 23.82 -2.08 12.53
CA ALA A 369 23.91 -2.40 13.95
C ALA A 369 24.65 -1.31 14.74
N ASP A 370 25.35 -0.40 14.05
CA ASP A 370 26.19 0.63 14.62
C ASP A 370 26.35 1.78 13.62
N CYS A 371 25.42 2.73 13.67
CA CYS A 371 25.28 3.82 12.72
C CYS A 371 25.34 5.17 13.44
N TRP A 372 26.42 5.91 13.21
CA TRP A 372 26.57 7.28 13.70
C TRP A 372 26.49 8.29 12.57
N LEU A 373 26.01 9.50 12.85
CA LEU A 373 25.97 10.62 11.91
C LEU A 373 26.66 11.84 12.51
N CYS A 374 27.35 12.61 11.67
CA CYS A 374 27.83 13.95 12.03
C CYS A 374 26.90 14.99 11.41
N ILE A 375 26.39 15.93 12.22
CA ILE A 375 25.58 17.06 11.75
C ILE A 375 26.06 18.32 12.49
N ALA A 376 26.57 19.28 11.72
CA ALA A 376 27.16 20.53 12.19
C ALA A 376 28.20 20.30 13.30
N GLY A 377 29.11 19.33 13.09
CA GLY A 377 30.17 18.98 14.03
C GLY A 377 29.74 18.17 15.25
N ASN A 378 28.43 17.91 15.44
CA ASN A 378 27.92 17.08 16.52
C ASN A 378 27.73 15.63 16.06
N VAL A 379 28.01 14.66 16.93
CA VAL A 379 27.92 13.23 16.62
C VAL A 379 26.67 12.63 17.27
N TYR A 380 25.92 11.85 16.50
CA TYR A 380 24.65 11.24 16.88
C TYR A 380 24.64 9.74 16.65
N ASP A 381 24.31 8.95 17.68
CA ASP A 381 24.00 7.51 17.51
C ASP A 381 22.53 7.35 17.11
N VAL A 382 22.30 7.07 15.84
CA VAL A 382 20.95 6.90 15.27
C VAL A 382 20.56 5.44 15.07
N THR A 383 21.35 4.49 15.56
CA THR A 383 21.14 3.04 15.36
C THR A 383 19.71 2.61 15.70
N LYS A 384 19.19 3.05 16.86
CA LYS A 384 17.81 2.74 17.31
C LYS A 384 16.73 3.57 16.60
N TRP A 385 17.12 4.60 15.88
CA TRP A 385 16.22 5.50 15.15
C TRP A 385 16.03 5.11 13.69
N LEU A 386 16.97 4.35 13.09
CA LEU A 386 16.95 3.91 11.70
C LEU A 386 15.55 3.48 11.20
N ASP A 387 14.93 2.48 11.83
CA ASP A 387 13.64 1.94 11.40
C ASP A 387 12.42 2.83 11.76
N ARG A 388 12.64 3.95 12.46
CA ARG A 388 11.59 4.92 12.84
C ARG A 388 11.68 6.22 12.06
N HIS A 389 12.74 6.43 11.31
CA HIS A 389 12.95 7.65 10.54
C HIS A 389 11.86 7.82 9.47
N PRO A 390 11.14 8.96 9.43
CA PRO A 390 10.06 9.18 8.47
C PRO A 390 10.48 9.13 7.00
N GLY A 391 11.71 9.53 6.66
CA GLY A 391 12.26 9.45 5.31
C GLY A 391 12.81 8.06 4.95
N GLY A 392 12.53 7.05 5.76
CA GLY A 392 13.06 5.70 5.60
C GLY A 392 14.46 5.53 6.20
N ARG A 393 14.86 4.27 6.41
CA ARG A 393 16.17 3.96 7.00
C ARG A 393 17.33 4.07 6.00
N GLN A 394 17.05 3.88 4.71
CA GLN A 394 18.10 3.75 3.68
C GLN A 394 18.89 5.06 3.53
N ILE A 395 18.20 6.20 3.58
CA ILE A 395 18.87 7.51 3.54
C ILE A 395 19.87 7.66 4.70
N LEU A 396 19.54 7.21 5.91
CA LEU A 396 20.48 7.26 7.04
C LEU A 396 21.66 6.29 6.85
N LEU A 397 21.38 5.08 6.34
CA LEU A 397 22.41 4.07 6.06
C LEU A 397 23.46 4.57 5.06
N ASN A 398 23.05 5.35 4.06
CA ASN A 398 23.96 5.91 3.06
C ASN A 398 24.93 6.96 3.64
N TYR A 399 24.64 7.50 4.83
CA TYR A 399 25.48 8.49 5.50
C TYR A 399 26.02 8.05 6.86
N CYS A 400 25.80 6.79 7.29
CA CYS A 400 26.42 6.30 8.52
C CYS A 400 27.95 6.44 8.43
N GLY A 401 28.56 7.01 9.46
CA GLY A 401 29.99 7.33 9.53
C GLY A 401 30.42 8.42 8.55
N ARG A 402 29.52 9.33 8.14
CA ARG A 402 29.79 10.49 7.26
C ARG A 402 29.21 11.80 7.82
N ASP A 403 29.73 12.93 7.34
CA ASP A 403 29.07 14.23 7.53
C ASP A 403 27.76 14.23 6.73
N ALA A 404 26.63 14.35 7.43
CA ALA A 404 25.29 14.42 6.85
C ALA A 404 24.69 15.83 6.98
N THR A 405 25.52 16.85 7.27
CA THR A 405 25.05 18.23 7.53
C THR A 405 24.22 18.78 6.38
N ASP A 406 24.70 18.67 5.15
CA ASP A 406 24.05 19.30 4.00
C ASP A 406 22.74 18.61 3.63
N GLN A 407 22.70 17.28 3.71
CA GLN A 407 21.47 16.50 3.55
C GLN A 407 20.48 16.80 4.68
N PHE A 408 20.94 16.84 5.93
CA PHE A 408 20.07 17.18 7.05
C PHE A 408 19.45 18.56 6.85
N LEU A 409 20.27 19.56 6.52
CA LEU A 409 19.82 20.92 6.24
C LEU A 409 18.83 20.93 5.07
N ALA A 410 19.09 20.22 3.97
CA ALA A 410 18.23 20.18 2.79
C ALA A 410 16.80 19.71 3.10
N PHE A 411 16.63 18.67 3.92
CA PHE A 411 15.34 18.02 4.17
C PHE A 411 14.65 18.38 5.50
N HIS A 412 15.36 19.04 6.43
CA HIS A 412 14.85 19.31 7.78
C HIS A 412 14.78 20.80 8.11
N ARG A 413 13.76 21.17 8.89
CA ARG A 413 13.57 22.53 9.38
C ARG A 413 14.33 22.74 10.68
N GLN A 414 14.50 24.00 11.06
CA GLN A 414 15.11 24.34 12.34
C GLN A 414 14.40 23.69 13.55
N GLU A 415 13.09 23.50 13.48
CA GLU A 415 12.28 22.87 14.52
C GLU A 415 12.63 21.38 14.72
N ASP A 416 13.12 20.70 13.67
CA ASP A 416 13.47 19.27 13.71
C ASP A 416 14.75 19.01 14.52
N HIS A 417 15.62 20.03 14.71
CA HIS A 417 16.83 19.93 15.54
C HIS A 417 16.53 19.52 17.00
N ARG A 418 15.31 19.73 17.49
CA ARG A 418 14.92 19.29 18.84
C ARG A 418 15.01 17.77 19.03
N TYR A 419 14.84 16.99 17.97
CA TYR A 419 14.93 15.54 18.03
C TYR A 419 16.38 15.05 18.03
N LEU A 420 17.30 15.81 17.42
CA LEU A 420 18.73 15.48 17.39
C LEU A 420 19.33 15.37 18.80
N LYS A 421 18.92 16.27 19.71
CA LYS A 421 19.37 16.27 21.10
C LYS A 421 19.12 14.94 21.84
N LEU A 422 18.18 14.12 21.37
CA LEU A 422 17.86 12.81 21.97
C LEU A 422 18.87 11.71 21.61
N TYR A 423 19.66 11.92 20.57
CA TYR A 423 20.59 10.94 19.99
C TYR A 423 22.04 11.41 20.03
N GLN A 424 22.28 12.62 20.54
CA GLN A 424 23.61 13.21 20.59
C GLN A 424 24.49 12.46 21.60
N ILE A 425 25.67 12.07 21.15
CA ILE A 425 26.66 11.35 21.98
C ILE A 425 27.94 12.15 22.15
N GLY A 426 28.19 13.21 21.38
CA GLY A 426 29.40 14.02 21.50
C GLY A 426 29.53 15.05 20.39
N CYS A 427 30.74 15.58 20.25
CA CYS A 427 31.15 16.46 19.16
C CYS A 427 32.39 15.87 18.49
N VAL A 428 32.64 16.21 17.23
CA VAL A 428 33.89 15.84 16.58
C VAL A 428 35.03 16.64 17.20
N ALA A 429 36.14 15.98 17.49
CA ALA A 429 37.33 16.60 18.04
C ALA A 429 37.86 17.70 17.08
N PRO A 430 38.17 18.91 17.58
CA PRO A 430 38.64 20.01 16.73
C PRO A 430 39.86 19.62 15.88
N GLY A 431 39.86 19.96 14.59
CA GLY A 431 40.97 19.69 13.68
C GLY A 431 41.10 18.23 13.20
N THR A 432 40.22 17.31 13.64
CA THR A 432 40.24 15.91 13.18
C THR A 432 39.35 15.67 11.95
N ALA A 433 38.31 16.50 11.75
CA ALA A 433 37.44 16.41 10.58
C ALA A 433 38.10 17.03 9.33
N PRO A 434 37.79 16.51 8.12
CA PRO A 434 38.10 17.17 6.87
C PRO A 434 37.40 18.53 6.78
N GLU A 435 38.11 19.53 6.28
CA GLU A 435 37.52 20.83 5.99
C GLU A 435 36.48 20.73 4.86
N PRO A 436 35.32 21.41 4.98
CA PRO A 436 34.34 21.43 3.91
C PRO A 436 34.91 22.10 2.66
N SER A 437 34.49 21.62 1.49
CA SER A 437 34.90 22.23 0.22
C SER A 437 34.41 23.69 0.10
N LYS A 438 35.10 24.50 -0.71
CA LYS A 438 34.72 25.91 -0.96
C LYS A 438 33.27 26.01 -1.44
N GLN A 439 32.85 25.07 -2.28
CA GLN A 439 31.51 24.94 -2.83
C GLN A 439 30.48 24.69 -1.72
N THR A 440 30.77 23.76 -0.80
CA THR A 440 29.89 23.46 0.34
C THR A 440 29.73 24.68 1.26
N VAL A 441 30.82 25.41 1.52
CA VAL A 441 30.76 26.64 2.32
C VAL A 441 29.89 27.70 1.64
N ALA A 442 30.07 27.93 0.33
CA ALA A 442 29.26 28.89 -0.42
C ALA A 442 27.78 28.49 -0.48
N TYR A 443 27.46 27.21 -0.68
CA TYR A 443 26.09 26.69 -0.61
C TYR A 443 25.46 26.91 0.78
N ARG A 444 26.18 26.61 1.86
CA ARG A 444 25.69 26.84 3.24
C ARG A 444 25.42 28.32 3.50
N LYS A 445 26.29 29.20 2.99
CA LYS A 445 26.09 30.66 3.05
C LYS A 445 24.81 31.07 2.30
N LEU A 446 24.68 30.64 1.03
CA LEU A 446 23.51 30.92 0.20
C LEU A 446 22.23 30.44 0.89
N ARG A 447 22.20 29.21 1.41
CA ARG A 447 21.08 28.69 2.19
C ARG A 447 20.70 29.60 3.37
N GLY A 448 21.71 30.07 4.10
CA GLY A 448 21.54 30.99 5.22
C GLY A 448 20.94 32.33 4.81
N ASP A 449 21.36 32.88 3.67
CA ASP A 449 20.78 34.09 3.08
C ASP A 449 19.31 33.88 2.70
N LEU A 450 19.00 32.81 1.95
CA LEU A 450 17.62 32.46 1.57
C LEU A 450 16.69 32.31 2.78
N GLN A 451 17.21 31.73 3.87
CA GLN A 451 16.47 31.56 5.12
C GLN A 451 16.21 32.91 5.83
N ARG A 452 17.17 33.84 5.81
CA ARG A 452 17.02 35.19 6.37
C ARG A 452 16.02 36.03 5.57
N GLU A 453 16.05 35.90 4.26
CA GLU A 453 15.14 36.57 3.33
C GLU A 453 13.71 36.01 3.40
N GLY A 454 13.51 34.85 4.04
CA GLY A 454 12.20 34.23 4.23
C GLY A 454 11.70 33.47 3.00
N LEU A 455 12.57 33.13 2.04
CA LEU A 455 12.18 32.45 0.81
C LEU A 455 11.73 30.99 1.01
N PHE A 456 11.99 30.40 2.18
CA PHE A 456 11.42 29.09 2.56
C PHE A 456 9.97 29.16 3.07
N ASP A 457 9.43 30.36 3.26
CA ASP A 457 8.02 30.57 3.61
C ASP A 457 7.17 30.65 2.32
N ALA A 458 6.12 29.84 2.24
CA ALA A 458 5.25 29.78 1.07
C ALA A 458 4.25 30.94 1.04
N ASP A 459 4.06 31.55 -0.14
CA ASP A 459 2.88 32.34 -0.43
C ASP A 459 1.64 31.44 -0.55
N ILE A 460 0.73 31.54 0.41
CA ILE A 460 -0.50 30.75 0.42
C ILE A 460 -1.45 31.14 -0.73
N LYS A 461 -1.39 32.38 -1.23
CA LYS A 461 -2.23 32.83 -2.34
C LYS A 461 -1.89 32.07 -3.61
N PHE A 462 -0.60 31.82 -3.84
CA PHE A 462 -0.13 30.95 -4.91
C PHE A 462 -0.78 29.57 -4.79
N TYR A 463 -0.65 28.89 -3.65
CA TYR A 463 -1.22 27.54 -3.50
C TYR A 463 -2.76 27.49 -3.53
N ILE A 464 -3.45 28.54 -3.08
CA ILE A 464 -4.90 28.67 -3.23
C ILE A 464 -5.26 28.74 -4.71
N LYS A 465 -4.58 29.59 -5.49
CA LYS A 465 -4.78 29.69 -6.95
C LYS A 465 -4.56 28.35 -7.63
N GLU A 466 -3.47 27.66 -7.31
CA GLU A 466 -3.14 26.34 -7.87
C GLU A 466 -4.21 25.29 -7.53
N LEU A 467 -4.70 25.28 -6.28
CA LEU A 467 -5.78 24.39 -5.88
C LEU A 467 -7.09 24.71 -6.61
N LEU A 468 -7.41 25.99 -6.80
CA LEU A 468 -8.60 26.40 -7.57
C LEU A 468 -8.49 25.96 -9.04
N ILE A 469 -7.31 26.02 -9.65
CA ILE A 469 -7.06 25.49 -11.01
C ILE A 469 -7.31 23.98 -11.04
N VAL A 470 -6.77 23.23 -10.08
CA VAL A 470 -7.01 21.78 -9.97
C VAL A 470 -8.50 21.48 -9.84
N LEU A 471 -9.21 22.18 -8.94
CA LEU A 471 -10.64 21.98 -8.71
C LEU A 471 -11.47 22.34 -9.95
N ALA A 472 -11.11 23.41 -10.66
CA ALA A 472 -11.78 23.81 -11.90
C ALA A 472 -11.60 22.77 -13.01
N LEU A 473 -10.39 22.23 -13.18
CA LEU A 473 -10.09 21.18 -14.16
C LEU A 473 -10.81 19.87 -13.83
N LEU A 474 -10.77 19.44 -12.56
CA LEU A 474 -11.44 18.22 -12.12
C LEU A 474 -12.98 18.36 -12.21
N GLY A 475 -13.52 19.47 -11.70
CA GLY A 475 -14.94 19.78 -11.74
C GLY A 475 -15.47 19.94 -13.16
N GLY A 476 -14.73 20.65 -14.02
CA GLY A 476 -15.04 20.80 -15.44
C GLY A 476 -15.03 19.46 -16.17
N GLY A 477 -14.01 18.62 -15.94
CA GLY A 477 -13.95 17.29 -16.53
C GLY A 477 -15.10 16.39 -16.09
N ILE A 478 -15.43 16.35 -14.80
CA ILE A 478 -16.61 15.63 -14.28
C ILE A 478 -17.90 16.18 -14.87
N GLY A 479 -18.05 17.49 -14.96
CA GLY A 479 -19.22 18.15 -15.55
C GLY A 479 -19.42 17.78 -17.03
N VAL A 480 -18.33 17.76 -17.81
CA VAL A 480 -18.35 17.32 -19.22
C VAL A 480 -18.78 15.86 -19.31
N ILE A 481 -18.23 14.96 -18.48
CA ILE A 481 -18.62 13.54 -18.44
C ILE A 481 -20.09 13.37 -18.03
N ALA A 482 -20.56 14.12 -17.03
CA ALA A 482 -21.96 14.07 -16.59
C ALA A 482 -22.94 14.58 -17.67
N SER A 483 -22.48 15.41 -18.61
CA SER A 483 -23.27 15.93 -19.74
C SER A 483 -23.38 14.97 -20.95
N ILE A 484 -22.84 13.75 -20.84
CA ILE A 484 -22.84 12.76 -21.94
C ILE A 484 -24.26 12.20 -22.14
N GLY A 485 -25.04 12.86 -23.01
CA GLY A 485 -26.27 12.37 -23.64
C GLY A 485 -26.06 11.79 -25.06
N ALA A 486 -27.14 11.58 -25.82
CA ALA A 486 -27.24 10.62 -26.93
C ALA A 486 -26.45 10.88 -28.24
N VAL A 487 -25.77 12.01 -28.48
CA VAL A 487 -25.34 12.35 -29.87
C VAL A 487 -23.88 12.83 -30.06
N SER A 488 -23.02 12.89 -29.05
CA SER A 488 -21.56 12.86 -29.31
C SER A 488 -20.79 12.38 -28.08
N HIS A 489 -20.61 11.07 -28.01
CA HIS A 489 -19.95 10.46 -26.88
C HIS A 489 -18.42 10.61 -26.93
N PHE A 490 -17.78 10.60 -28.11
CA PHE A 490 -16.32 10.50 -28.20
C PHE A 490 -15.59 11.81 -27.86
N THR A 491 -16.07 12.94 -28.39
CA THR A 491 -15.48 14.27 -28.15
C THR A 491 -15.61 14.67 -26.69
N LYS A 492 -16.81 14.54 -26.11
CA LYS A 492 -17.05 14.84 -24.69
C LYS A 492 -16.19 13.97 -23.77
N VAL A 493 -16.10 12.68 -24.06
CA VAL A 493 -15.24 11.76 -23.30
C VAL A 493 -13.77 12.17 -23.38
N THR A 494 -13.30 12.54 -24.57
CA THR A 494 -11.91 12.99 -24.77
C THR A 494 -11.64 14.28 -24.00
N ILE A 495 -12.50 15.30 -24.10
CA ILE A 495 -12.37 16.56 -23.36
C ILE A 495 -12.40 16.29 -21.84
N GLY A 496 -13.34 15.49 -21.37
CA GLY A 496 -13.43 15.12 -19.95
C GLY A 496 -12.19 14.38 -19.45
N ALA A 497 -11.65 13.45 -20.25
CA ALA A 497 -10.42 12.71 -19.94
C ALA A 497 -9.20 13.64 -19.86
N VAL A 498 -9.07 14.58 -20.80
CA VAL A 498 -7.99 15.58 -20.84
C VAL A 498 -8.07 16.52 -19.64
N LEU A 499 -9.24 17.12 -19.37
CA LEU A 499 -9.42 18.02 -18.23
C LEU A 499 -9.12 17.32 -16.90
N LEU A 500 -9.60 16.09 -16.71
CA LEU A 500 -9.28 15.31 -15.51
C LEU A 500 -7.80 14.95 -15.43
N GLY A 501 -7.19 14.61 -16.57
CA GLY A 501 -5.76 14.28 -16.64
C GLY A 501 -4.89 15.48 -16.27
N LEU A 502 -5.20 16.66 -16.82
CA LEU A 502 -4.53 17.93 -16.49
C LEU A 502 -4.76 18.32 -15.02
N GLY A 503 -5.97 18.14 -14.49
CA GLY A 503 -6.25 18.41 -13.08
C GLY A 503 -5.45 17.51 -12.14
N MET A 504 -5.35 16.21 -12.43
CA MET A 504 -4.52 15.27 -11.68
C MET A 504 -3.03 15.59 -11.81
N HIS A 505 -2.58 15.92 -13.02
CA HIS A 505 -1.22 16.33 -13.30
C HIS A 505 -0.81 17.56 -12.49
N GLN A 506 -1.64 18.62 -12.47
CA GLN A 506 -1.39 19.80 -11.63
C GLN A 506 -1.45 19.48 -10.13
N ALA A 507 -2.34 18.57 -9.70
CA ALA A 507 -2.38 18.11 -8.32
C ALA A 507 -1.11 17.37 -7.89
N ALA A 508 -0.40 16.73 -8.81
CA ALA A 508 0.87 16.05 -8.52
C ALA A 508 1.92 17.03 -7.97
N PHE A 509 2.00 18.26 -8.52
CA PHE A 509 2.95 19.27 -8.06
C PHE A 509 2.60 19.84 -6.68
N ILE A 510 1.31 20.05 -6.38
CA ILE A 510 0.90 20.41 -5.01
C ILE A 510 1.23 19.27 -4.04
N GLY A 511 1.02 18.02 -4.47
CA GLY A 511 1.42 16.82 -3.74
C GLY A 511 2.92 16.81 -3.44
N HIS A 512 3.74 17.00 -4.47
CA HIS A 512 5.19 17.11 -4.42
C HIS A 512 5.65 18.14 -3.38
N ASP A 513 5.19 19.38 -3.50
CA ASP A 513 5.57 20.46 -2.59
C ASP A 513 5.12 20.19 -1.15
N GLY A 514 3.91 19.64 -0.98
CA GLY A 514 3.37 19.31 0.33
C GLY A 514 4.19 18.23 1.04
N LEU A 515 4.61 17.20 0.30
CA LEU A 515 5.40 16.08 0.82
C LEU A 515 6.87 16.47 1.07
N HIS A 516 7.44 17.41 0.31
CA HIS A 516 8.71 18.08 0.61
C HIS A 516 8.62 19.14 1.72
N ARG A 517 7.43 19.35 2.28
CA ARG A 517 7.16 20.38 3.28
C ARG A 517 7.40 21.82 2.78
N GLY A 518 7.28 22.09 1.48
CA GLY A 518 7.40 23.43 0.89
C GLY A 518 6.22 24.36 1.18
N ILE A 519 5.00 23.84 1.42
CA ILE A 519 3.76 24.65 1.55
C ILE A 519 3.60 25.34 2.94
N THR A 520 4.66 25.67 3.65
CA THR A 520 4.48 26.22 5.01
C THR A 520 4.31 27.72 5.06
N VAL A 521 3.34 28.15 5.87
CA VAL A 521 3.07 29.58 6.13
C VAL A 521 3.59 29.96 7.51
N LYS A 522 4.44 30.99 7.56
CA LYS A 522 4.92 31.59 8.81
C LYS A 522 3.73 32.12 9.63
N GLY A 523 3.70 31.84 10.94
CA GLY A 523 2.70 32.41 11.85
C GLY A 523 1.28 31.82 11.77
N ALA A 524 0.99 30.88 10.86
CA ALA A 524 -0.35 30.31 10.70
C ALA A 524 -0.87 29.57 11.96
N GLY A 525 0.03 29.01 12.77
CA GLY A 525 -0.31 28.45 14.08
C GLY A 525 -0.70 29.48 15.14
N LYS A 526 -0.28 30.75 14.99
CA LYS A 526 -0.66 31.85 15.91
C LYS A 526 -2.10 32.32 15.68
N LEU A 527 -2.58 32.31 14.43
CA LEU A 527 -3.93 32.80 14.09
C LEU A 527 -5.05 31.96 14.71
N PHE A 528 -4.82 30.65 14.90
CA PHE A 528 -5.82 29.71 15.42
C PHE A 528 -5.46 29.09 16.78
N GLY A 529 -4.38 29.51 17.43
CA GLY A 529 -3.92 28.94 18.71
C GLY A 529 -3.53 27.45 18.65
N ILE A 530 -3.33 26.89 17.45
CA ILE A 530 -2.97 25.48 17.25
C ILE A 530 -1.46 25.39 16.99
N ARG A 531 -0.73 24.85 17.97
CA ARG A 531 0.69 24.48 17.79
C ARG A 531 0.82 23.46 16.65
N ASP A 532 1.81 23.64 15.78
CA ASP A 532 2.12 22.79 14.62
C ASP A 532 1.05 22.78 13.49
N TRP A 533 0.20 23.81 13.38
CA TRP A 533 -0.89 23.86 12.38
C TRP A 533 -0.39 23.82 10.93
N GLY A 534 0.66 24.59 10.58
CA GLY A 534 1.23 24.61 9.23
C GLY A 534 1.74 23.25 8.77
N TRP A 535 2.38 22.47 9.67
CA TRP A 535 2.85 21.12 9.36
C TRP A 535 1.69 20.15 9.05
N LYS A 536 0.58 20.26 9.80
CA LYS A 536 -0.60 19.41 9.56
C LYS A 536 -1.25 19.70 8.22
N ILE A 537 -1.30 20.97 7.81
CA ILE A 537 -1.84 21.38 6.51
C ILE A 537 -0.94 20.90 5.38
N ASN A 538 0.38 21.10 5.47
CA ASN A 538 1.31 20.57 4.45
C ASN A 538 1.12 19.08 4.25
N LYS A 539 1.12 18.34 5.36
CA LYS A 539 0.96 16.90 5.32
C LYS A 539 -0.39 16.52 4.74
N PHE A 540 -1.47 17.21 5.14
CA PHE A 540 -2.81 16.94 4.63
C PHE A 540 -2.91 17.23 3.13
N LEU A 541 -2.51 18.43 2.67
CA LEU A 541 -2.56 18.83 1.27
C LEU A 541 -1.66 17.95 0.40
N GLY A 542 -0.45 17.67 0.86
CA GLY A 542 0.50 16.78 0.18
C GLY A 542 -0.10 15.40 -0.04
N VAL A 543 -0.56 14.76 1.04
CA VAL A 543 -1.27 13.47 1.00
C VAL A 543 -2.52 13.50 0.13
N PHE A 544 -3.37 14.50 0.30
CA PHE A 544 -4.66 14.56 -0.38
C PHE A 544 -4.47 14.70 -1.88
N CYS A 545 -3.60 15.61 -2.32
CA CYS A 545 -3.29 15.82 -3.72
C CYS A 545 -2.53 14.63 -4.31
N SER A 546 -1.53 14.06 -3.62
CA SER A 546 -0.76 12.93 -4.13
C SER A 546 -1.56 11.61 -4.16
N SER A 547 -2.35 11.34 -3.13
CA SER A 547 -2.93 10.01 -2.90
C SER A 547 -4.41 9.93 -3.19
N CYS A 548 -5.22 10.94 -2.86
CA CYS A 548 -6.65 10.92 -3.13
C CYS A 548 -7.01 11.45 -4.53
N ILE A 549 -6.28 12.45 -5.04
CA ILE A 549 -6.48 12.99 -6.39
C ILE A 549 -5.55 12.30 -7.39
N PHE A 550 -4.24 12.27 -7.13
CA PHE A 550 -3.26 11.71 -8.05
C PHE A 550 -3.06 10.19 -7.88
N GLY A 551 -3.57 9.56 -6.82
CA GLY A 551 -3.65 8.09 -6.72
C GLY A 551 -2.34 7.34 -6.47
N ILE A 552 -1.30 7.96 -5.91
CA ILE A 552 -0.03 7.30 -5.56
C ILE A 552 0.16 7.17 -4.05
N SER A 553 1.06 6.29 -3.59
CA SER A 553 1.41 6.19 -2.18
C SER A 553 2.27 7.37 -1.75
N SER A 554 1.74 8.23 -0.87
CA SER A 554 2.48 9.36 -0.32
C SER A 554 3.72 8.92 0.47
N SER A 555 3.65 7.77 1.16
CA SER A 555 4.78 7.22 1.91
C SER A 555 5.87 6.68 0.99
N MET A 556 5.48 5.95 -0.07
CA MET A 556 6.42 5.47 -1.10
C MET A 556 7.17 6.64 -1.70
N TRP A 557 6.41 7.62 -2.20
CA TRP A 557 6.99 8.81 -2.82
C TRP A 557 7.93 9.54 -1.86
N THR A 558 7.53 9.73 -0.60
CA THR A 558 8.38 10.42 0.38
C THR A 558 9.69 9.67 0.63
N GLU A 559 9.63 8.34 0.81
CA GLU A 559 10.83 7.53 1.08
C GLU A 559 11.74 7.43 -0.14
N GLU A 560 11.20 7.12 -1.33
CA GLU A 560 11.98 6.94 -2.56
C GLU A 560 12.51 8.26 -3.10
N HIS A 561 11.70 9.32 -3.10
CA HIS A 561 12.12 10.60 -3.63
C HIS A 561 13.10 11.33 -2.70
N SER A 562 12.93 11.22 -1.37
CA SER A 562 13.95 11.76 -0.45
C SER A 562 15.29 11.03 -0.62
N LEU A 563 15.25 9.72 -0.89
CA LEU A 563 16.45 8.95 -1.19
C LEU A 563 17.09 9.42 -2.50
N HIS A 564 16.29 9.61 -3.57
CA HIS A 564 16.74 10.17 -4.84
C HIS A 564 17.46 11.51 -4.69
N HIS A 565 16.91 12.47 -3.92
CA HIS A 565 17.59 13.74 -3.64
C HIS A 565 18.92 13.59 -2.90
N SER A 566 19.10 12.52 -2.15
CA SER A 566 20.34 12.27 -1.41
C SER A 566 21.43 11.60 -2.26
N ILE A 567 21.04 10.67 -3.14
CA ILE A 567 21.95 9.84 -3.93
C ILE A 567 21.63 9.91 -5.42
N THR A 568 21.35 11.13 -5.89
CA THR A 568 20.81 11.41 -7.22
C THR A 568 21.63 10.71 -8.29
N ARG A 569 20.95 9.95 -9.15
CA ARG A 569 21.56 9.24 -10.29
C ARG A 569 22.57 8.15 -9.90
N ARG A 570 22.58 7.67 -8.65
CA ARG A 570 23.43 6.54 -8.26
C ARG A 570 22.93 5.24 -8.91
N PRO A 571 23.71 4.60 -9.79
CA PRO A 571 23.26 3.44 -10.56
C PRO A 571 22.73 2.30 -9.69
N ARG A 572 21.49 1.86 -9.94
CA ARG A 572 20.81 0.73 -9.26
C ARG A 572 20.61 0.88 -7.73
N GLU A 573 20.93 2.03 -7.15
CA GLU A 573 20.70 2.34 -5.74
C GLU A 573 19.64 3.44 -5.58
N ASP A 574 19.62 4.41 -6.49
CA ASP A 574 18.59 5.44 -6.56
C ASP A 574 17.29 4.81 -7.10
N PRO A 575 16.20 4.76 -6.32
CA PRO A 575 14.95 4.09 -6.71
C PRO A 575 14.24 4.76 -7.89
N GLN A 576 14.55 6.03 -8.17
CA GLN A 576 14.03 6.77 -9.32
C GLN A 576 14.93 6.66 -10.56
N PHE A 577 16.03 5.92 -10.42
CA PHE A 577 17.02 5.64 -11.46
C PHE A 577 17.21 4.13 -11.68
N ILE A 578 16.09 3.41 -11.90
CA ILE A 578 16.06 1.97 -12.19
C ILE A 578 15.17 1.72 -13.42
N TYR A 579 15.79 1.67 -14.60
CA TYR A 579 15.07 1.51 -15.88
C TYR A 579 15.37 0.20 -16.61
N LEU A 580 16.42 -0.53 -16.19
CA LEU A 580 16.70 -1.86 -16.70
C LEU A 580 15.62 -2.87 -16.27
N PRO A 581 15.29 -3.86 -17.13
CA PRO A 581 15.95 -4.21 -18.39
C PRO A 581 15.46 -3.42 -19.62
N ILE A 582 14.58 -2.42 -19.46
CA ILE A 582 13.92 -1.73 -20.57
C ILE A 582 14.84 -0.69 -21.21
N TRP A 583 15.42 0.21 -20.41
CA TRP A 583 16.31 1.26 -20.89
C TRP A 583 17.62 1.27 -20.10
N LEU A 584 18.72 1.39 -20.84
CA LEU A 584 20.06 1.62 -20.34
C LEU A 584 20.37 3.12 -20.44
N ILE A 585 20.36 3.79 -19.29
CA ILE A 585 20.53 5.25 -19.22
C ILE A 585 21.98 5.62 -18.95
N SER A 586 22.69 4.81 -18.17
CA SER A 586 24.13 4.92 -18.00
C SER A 586 24.77 3.56 -18.12
N LEU A 587 25.91 3.51 -18.82
CA LEU A 587 26.72 2.32 -18.84
C LEU A 587 27.09 1.87 -17.41
N LYS A 588 27.20 2.79 -16.42
CA LYS A 588 27.60 2.47 -15.04
C LYS A 588 26.57 1.56 -14.35
N GLU A 589 25.35 1.49 -14.86
CA GLU A 589 24.33 0.51 -14.44
C GLU A 589 24.73 -0.94 -14.76
N LEU A 590 25.67 -1.16 -15.69
CA LEU A 590 26.22 -2.47 -16.02
C LEU A 590 27.34 -2.91 -15.06
N HIS A 591 27.98 -1.95 -14.36
CA HIS A 591 29.10 -2.20 -13.47
C HIS A 591 28.67 -2.99 -12.21
N LYS A 592 29.50 -3.98 -11.81
CA LYS A 592 29.34 -4.92 -10.66
C LYS A 592 28.12 -5.83 -10.62
N SER A 593 27.04 -5.54 -11.34
CA SER A 593 25.73 -6.13 -10.98
C SER A 593 25.02 -6.88 -12.11
N VAL A 594 25.42 -6.70 -13.37
CA VAL A 594 24.99 -7.56 -14.48
C VAL A 594 26.00 -8.68 -14.71
N THR A 595 27.30 -8.38 -14.63
CA THR A 595 28.38 -9.34 -14.90
C THR A 595 28.51 -10.41 -13.79
N GLU A 596 28.33 -10.04 -12.52
CA GLU A 596 28.56 -10.96 -11.38
C GLU A 596 27.31 -11.68 -10.86
N ARG A 597 26.09 -11.22 -11.19
CA ARG A 597 24.85 -11.90 -10.75
C ARG A 597 24.62 -13.17 -11.56
N VAL A 598 24.64 -14.31 -10.86
CA VAL A 598 24.33 -15.64 -11.39
C VAL A 598 22.96 -16.09 -10.88
N GLY A 599 22.14 -16.66 -11.76
CA GLY A 599 20.82 -17.21 -11.43
C GLY A 599 19.76 -16.90 -12.49
N ALA A 600 18.65 -17.64 -12.45
CA ALA A 600 17.61 -17.58 -13.49
C ALA A 600 17.04 -16.17 -13.73
N LEU A 601 16.81 -15.39 -12.67
CA LEU A 601 16.32 -14.01 -12.80
C LEU A 601 17.33 -13.07 -13.45
N ALA A 602 18.63 -13.23 -13.14
CA ALA A 602 19.69 -12.44 -13.76
C ALA A 602 19.88 -12.83 -15.23
N SER A 603 19.75 -14.11 -15.57
CA SER A 603 19.76 -14.58 -16.97
C SER A 603 18.57 -14.04 -17.76
N LEU A 604 17.37 -13.99 -17.16
CA LEU A 604 16.18 -13.38 -17.77
C LEU A 604 16.36 -11.87 -17.97
N GLU A 605 16.87 -11.15 -16.97
CA GLU A 605 17.17 -9.72 -17.08
C GLU A 605 18.14 -9.46 -18.24
N LYS A 606 19.25 -10.20 -18.32
CA LYS A 606 20.21 -10.15 -19.44
C LYS A 606 19.53 -10.42 -20.78
N TYR A 607 18.72 -11.47 -20.87
CA TYR A 607 17.99 -11.83 -22.09
C TYR A 607 17.07 -10.69 -22.57
N PHE A 608 16.28 -10.12 -21.67
CA PHE A 608 15.42 -8.97 -22.00
C PHE A 608 16.22 -7.73 -22.34
N MET A 609 17.36 -7.47 -21.67
CA MET A 609 18.24 -6.36 -22.03
C MET A 609 18.77 -6.49 -23.46
N LYS A 610 19.14 -7.69 -23.92
CA LYS A 610 19.58 -7.94 -25.31
C LYS A 610 18.52 -7.50 -26.34
N ILE A 611 17.24 -7.59 -25.98
CA ILE A 611 16.10 -7.27 -26.86
C ILE A 611 15.67 -5.80 -26.70
N LEU A 612 15.51 -5.32 -25.48
CA LEU A 612 14.86 -4.05 -25.18
C LEU A 612 15.80 -2.85 -25.26
N VAL A 613 17.06 -2.97 -24.82
CA VAL A 613 18.03 -1.86 -24.85
C VAL A 613 18.26 -1.36 -26.28
N PRO A 614 18.44 -2.20 -27.32
CA PRO A 614 18.53 -1.71 -28.70
C PRO A 614 17.29 -0.96 -29.21
N LEU A 615 16.13 -1.17 -28.58
CA LEU A 615 14.85 -0.54 -28.94
C LEU A 615 14.56 0.74 -28.12
N GLN A 616 15.43 1.13 -27.18
CA GLN A 616 15.14 2.23 -26.25
C GLN A 616 14.90 3.58 -26.92
N ILE A 617 15.55 3.85 -28.06
CA ILE A 617 15.33 5.09 -28.84
C ILE A 617 13.87 5.22 -29.28
N TYR A 618 13.25 4.12 -29.69
CA TYR A 618 11.87 4.10 -30.17
C TYR A 618 10.86 3.92 -29.04
N THR A 619 11.23 3.21 -27.98
CA THR A 619 10.32 2.87 -26.89
C THR A 619 10.28 3.91 -25.79
N PHE A 620 11.31 4.75 -25.62
CA PHE A 620 11.41 5.71 -24.51
C PHE A 620 10.16 6.57 -24.32
N VAL A 621 9.82 7.39 -25.30
CA VAL A 621 8.67 8.29 -25.18
C VAL A 621 7.34 7.54 -25.13
N PRO A 622 7.04 6.60 -26.05
CA PRO A 622 5.76 5.89 -26.03
C PRO A 622 5.52 5.08 -24.75
N VAL A 623 6.52 4.33 -24.27
CA VAL A 623 6.35 3.50 -23.07
C VAL A 623 6.25 4.39 -21.81
N ALA A 624 7.04 5.46 -21.70
CA ALA A 624 6.91 6.40 -20.58
C ALA A 624 5.50 7.01 -20.50
N VAL A 625 4.94 7.46 -21.64
CA VAL A 625 3.61 8.08 -21.69
C VAL A 625 2.48 7.08 -21.49
N LEU A 626 2.57 5.90 -22.12
CA LEU A 626 1.48 4.91 -22.11
C LEU A 626 1.47 4.05 -20.85
N ILE A 627 2.64 3.68 -20.34
CA ILE A 627 2.78 2.68 -19.28
C ILE A 627 3.21 3.32 -17.96
N GLY A 628 3.95 4.44 -17.98
CA GLY A 628 4.48 5.08 -16.78
C GLY A 628 3.42 5.32 -15.70
N ARG A 629 2.25 5.86 -16.08
CA ARG A 629 1.14 6.10 -15.16
C ARG A 629 0.64 4.81 -14.47
N THR A 630 0.44 3.76 -15.25
CA THR A 630 -0.01 2.46 -14.73
C THR A 630 1.05 1.84 -13.82
N ASN A 631 2.32 1.91 -14.23
CA ASN A 631 3.46 1.43 -13.43
C ASN A 631 3.51 2.11 -12.06
N LEU A 632 3.32 3.43 -12.00
CA LEU A 632 3.35 4.19 -10.76
C LEU A 632 2.21 3.79 -9.80
N HIS A 633 1.02 3.47 -10.31
CA HIS A 633 -0.07 2.91 -9.50
C HIS A 633 0.28 1.52 -8.95
N ILE A 634 0.89 0.66 -9.77
CA ILE A 634 1.29 -0.69 -9.34
C ILE A 634 2.36 -0.62 -8.25
N ILE A 635 3.44 0.14 -8.47
CA ILE A 635 4.52 0.31 -7.47
C ILE A 635 3.96 0.92 -6.19
N SER A 636 3.07 1.91 -6.31
CA SER A 636 2.39 2.54 -5.17
C SER A 636 1.57 1.54 -4.35
N ALA A 637 0.81 0.66 -5.01
CA ALA A 637 0.00 -0.35 -4.35
C ALA A 637 0.89 -1.43 -3.70
N CYS A 638 1.87 -1.95 -4.46
CA CYS A 638 2.84 -2.93 -3.97
C CYS A 638 3.60 -2.42 -2.75
N TYR A 639 4.07 -1.17 -2.77
CA TYR A 639 4.76 -0.55 -1.64
C TYR A 639 3.82 -0.43 -0.42
N ALA A 640 2.61 0.10 -0.60
CA ALA A 640 1.66 0.31 0.50
C ALA A 640 1.23 -1.01 1.15
N ILE A 641 1.03 -2.05 0.33
CA ILE A 641 0.74 -3.43 0.75
C ILE A 641 1.92 -4.01 1.52
N LYS A 642 3.12 -4.04 0.91
CA LYS A 642 4.34 -4.64 1.47
C LYS A 642 4.69 -4.05 2.83
N ASN A 643 4.49 -2.74 3.00
CA ASN A 643 4.85 -2.00 4.21
C ASN A 643 3.66 -1.76 5.17
N PHE A 644 2.48 -2.31 4.89
CA PHE A 644 1.27 -2.13 5.70
C PHE A 644 0.93 -0.65 5.99
N LYS A 645 1.08 0.23 4.98
CA LYS A 645 0.79 1.66 5.10
C LYS A 645 -0.73 1.87 4.95
N VAL A 646 -1.48 1.59 6.02
CA VAL A 646 -2.97 1.62 6.05
C VAL A 646 -3.54 2.92 5.48
N HIS A 647 -2.93 4.04 5.80
CA HIS A 647 -3.35 5.35 5.30
C HIS A 647 -3.25 5.46 3.77
N ASP A 648 -2.15 4.98 3.17
CA ASP A 648 -1.97 5.03 1.73
C ASP A 648 -2.93 4.08 1.01
N LEU A 649 -3.19 2.91 1.59
CA LEU A 649 -4.22 1.97 1.09
C LEU A 649 -5.61 2.61 1.10
N LEU A 650 -5.97 3.33 2.17
CA LEU A 650 -7.24 4.04 2.27
C LEU A 650 -7.33 5.14 1.20
N CYS A 651 -6.30 5.98 1.05
CA CYS A 651 -6.31 7.04 0.05
C CYS A 651 -6.37 6.51 -1.39
N GLN A 652 -5.62 5.44 -1.69
CA GLN A 652 -5.69 4.77 -3.01
C GLN A 652 -7.07 4.15 -3.25
N PHE A 653 -7.68 3.54 -2.23
CA PHE A 653 -9.05 3.04 -2.34
C PHE A 653 -10.03 4.18 -2.64
N LEU A 654 -9.92 5.32 -1.95
CA LEU A 654 -10.73 6.50 -2.22
C LEU A 654 -10.51 7.03 -3.64
N TYR A 655 -9.27 7.07 -4.11
CA TYR A 655 -8.93 7.43 -5.49
C TYR A 655 -9.65 6.53 -6.50
N TRP A 656 -9.49 5.22 -6.37
CA TRP A 656 -10.11 4.26 -7.28
C TRP A 656 -11.64 4.30 -7.19
N LEU A 657 -12.21 4.53 -6.00
CA LEU A 657 -13.66 4.63 -5.81
C LEU A 657 -14.26 5.75 -6.65
N TRP A 658 -13.69 6.96 -6.59
CA TRP A 658 -14.24 8.08 -7.37
C TRP A 658 -13.87 7.97 -8.85
N PHE A 659 -12.66 7.52 -9.18
CA PHE A 659 -12.22 7.40 -10.57
C PHE A 659 -13.03 6.34 -11.33
N VAL A 660 -13.27 5.17 -10.71
CA VAL A 660 -14.15 4.13 -11.28
C VAL A 660 -15.58 4.64 -11.41
N LYS A 661 -16.08 5.44 -10.47
CA LYS A 661 -17.41 6.05 -10.59
C LYS A 661 -17.52 6.96 -11.84
N VAL A 662 -16.48 7.75 -12.13
CA VAL A 662 -16.44 8.56 -13.37
C VAL A 662 -16.43 7.66 -14.62
N ILE A 663 -15.64 6.57 -14.61
CA ILE A 663 -15.61 5.62 -15.73
C ILE A 663 -16.99 4.97 -15.94
N LEU A 664 -17.65 4.53 -14.86
CA LEU A 664 -18.95 3.87 -14.94
C LEU A 664 -20.08 4.82 -15.38
N ALA A 665 -19.94 6.13 -15.14
CA ALA A 665 -20.86 7.14 -15.65
C ALA A 665 -20.84 7.26 -17.19
N ILE A 666 -19.79 6.77 -17.86
CA ILE A 666 -19.72 6.72 -19.32
C ILE A 666 -20.52 5.49 -19.80
N PRO A 667 -21.54 5.63 -20.66
CA PRO A 667 -22.45 4.51 -20.98
C PRO A 667 -21.80 3.34 -21.74
N LEU A 668 -20.95 3.64 -22.73
CA LEU A 668 -20.42 2.64 -23.66
C LEU A 668 -19.03 2.17 -23.26
N LEU A 669 -18.80 0.85 -23.26
CA LEU A 669 -17.51 0.25 -22.88
C LEU A 669 -16.33 0.78 -23.71
N ARG A 670 -16.47 0.90 -25.03
CA ARG A 670 -15.41 1.45 -25.90
C ARG A 670 -14.97 2.87 -25.49
N HIS A 671 -15.90 3.69 -25.00
CA HIS A 671 -15.60 5.04 -24.54
C HIS A 671 -14.99 5.04 -23.13
N ARG A 672 -15.33 4.06 -22.28
CA ARG A 672 -14.64 3.85 -20.99
C ARG A 672 -13.17 3.54 -21.20
N VAL A 673 -12.87 2.62 -22.12
CA VAL A 673 -11.49 2.26 -22.46
C VAL A 673 -10.75 3.47 -23.05
N TRP A 674 -11.39 4.20 -23.97
CA TRP A 674 -10.82 5.42 -24.55
C TRP A 674 -10.55 6.52 -23.51
N PHE A 675 -11.49 6.73 -22.58
CA PHE A 675 -11.33 7.68 -21.48
C PHE A 675 -10.09 7.37 -20.66
N VAL A 676 -9.94 6.11 -20.21
CA VAL A 676 -8.81 5.70 -19.38
C VAL A 676 -7.51 5.88 -20.14
N PHE A 677 -7.47 5.46 -21.42
CA PHE A 677 -6.31 5.61 -22.29
C PHE A 677 -5.87 7.08 -22.40
N ILE A 678 -6.76 7.99 -22.82
CA ILE A 678 -6.43 9.41 -22.99
C ILE A 678 -6.03 10.05 -21.66
N ASN A 679 -6.77 9.78 -20.59
CA ASN A 679 -6.45 10.31 -19.27
C ASN A 679 -5.05 9.88 -18.81
N HIS A 680 -4.69 8.61 -19.00
CA HIS A 680 -3.37 8.09 -18.65
C HIS A 680 -2.27 8.66 -19.54
N CYS A 681 -2.50 8.86 -20.83
CA CYS A 681 -1.54 9.52 -21.73
C CYS A 681 -1.25 10.97 -21.30
N VAL A 682 -2.29 11.74 -20.96
CA VAL A 682 -2.14 13.14 -20.53
C VAL A 682 -1.30 13.22 -19.25
N ILE A 683 -1.56 12.34 -18.27
CA ILE A 683 -0.76 12.27 -17.05
C ILE A 683 0.62 11.69 -17.33
N GLY A 684 0.73 10.77 -18.29
CA GLY A 684 1.96 10.10 -18.70
C GLY A 684 3.05 11.06 -19.15
N VAL A 685 2.69 12.23 -19.70
CA VAL A 685 3.63 13.32 -20.03
C VAL A 685 4.49 13.73 -18.82
N LEU A 686 3.95 13.63 -17.61
CA LEU A 686 4.70 13.91 -16.37
C LEU A 686 5.94 13.01 -16.21
N HIS A 687 5.91 11.79 -16.72
CA HIS A 687 7.08 10.89 -16.63
C HIS A 687 8.23 11.40 -17.49
N ILE A 688 7.93 11.96 -18.68
CA ILE A 688 8.95 12.58 -19.53
C ILE A 688 9.53 13.79 -18.82
N GLN A 689 8.67 14.66 -18.27
CA GLN A 689 9.10 15.86 -17.54
C GLN A 689 10.10 15.55 -16.44
N LEU A 690 9.82 14.53 -15.62
CA LEU A 690 10.69 14.14 -14.50
C LEU A 690 12.06 13.60 -14.96
N VAL A 691 12.14 12.92 -16.11
CA VAL A 691 13.41 12.32 -16.57
C VAL A 691 14.26 13.27 -17.40
N LEU A 692 13.67 14.29 -18.04
CA LEU A 692 14.41 15.29 -18.83
C LEU A 692 15.51 15.97 -18.01
N ASN A 693 15.25 16.21 -16.73
CA ASN A 693 16.19 16.90 -15.86
C ASN A 693 17.34 16.01 -15.34
N HIS A 694 17.27 14.70 -15.52
CA HIS A 694 18.24 13.73 -14.96
C HIS A 694 18.87 12.79 -15.99
N PHE A 695 18.48 12.87 -17.26
CA PHE A 695 19.08 12.06 -18.32
C PHE A 695 20.08 12.89 -19.15
N ALA A 696 21.03 12.21 -19.81
CA ALA A 696 22.15 12.85 -20.52
C ALA A 696 22.97 13.83 -19.64
N VAL A 697 23.11 13.49 -18.35
CA VAL A 697 23.95 14.18 -17.35
C VAL A 697 24.83 13.16 -16.65
N GLU A 698 25.78 13.62 -15.84
CA GLU A 698 26.72 12.73 -15.15
C GLU A 698 26.01 11.76 -14.18
N CYS A 699 26.69 10.69 -13.80
CA CYS A 699 26.24 9.75 -12.79
C CYS A 699 27.43 9.20 -12.02
N PHE A 700 27.25 8.93 -10.73
CA PHE A 700 28.35 8.49 -9.85
C PHE A 700 27.98 7.23 -9.10
N THR A 701 28.90 6.28 -9.00
CA THR A 701 28.76 5.14 -8.07
C THR A 701 29.08 5.57 -6.65
N ALA A 702 28.68 4.75 -5.67
CA ALA A 702 29.00 5.02 -4.27
C ALA A 702 30.52 5.13 -4.01
N GLU A 703 31.34 4.42 -4.78
CA GLU A 703 32.81 4.49 -4.70
C GLU A 703 33.38 5.78 -5.30
N GLU A 704 32.88 6.19 -6.47
CA GLU A 704 33.27 7.46 -7.10
C GLU A 704 32.91 8.65 -6.20
N GLU A 705 31.75 8.62 -5.55
CA GLU A 705 31.36 9.63 -4.57
C GLU A 705 32.34 9.71 -3.38
N GLU A 706 32.95 8.59 -2.98
CA GLU A 706 33.96 8.54 -1.92
C GLU A 706 35.37 8.92 -2.39
N GLY A 707 35.56 9.27 -3.67
CA GLY A 707 36.88 9.58 -4.22
C GLY A 707 37.72 8.31 -4.50
N LYS A 708 37.08 7.14 -4.61
CA LYS A 708 37.79 5.90 -4.96
C LYS A 708 37.82 5.75 -6.48
N THR A 709 39.02 5.76 -7.05
CA THR A 709 39.24 5.48 -8.48
C THR A 709 38.93 4.01 -8.77
N ILE A 710 38.01 3.75 -9.70
CA ILE A 710 37.77 2.39 -10.21
C ILE A 710 38.88 2.05 -11.19
N THR A 711 39.98 1.45 -10.71
CA THR A 711 41.00 0.86 -11.59
C THR A 711 40.59 -0.56 -11.97
N ARG A 712 40.66 -0.83 -13.28
CA ARG A 712 40.27 -2.10 -13.92
C ARG A 712 41.28 -3.19 -13.55
N ASP A 713 40.75 -4.37 -13.29
CA ASP A 713 41.35 -5.69 -13.42
C ASP A 713 41.98 -6.00 -14.81
N GLY A 714 42.87 -5.13 -15.30
CA GLY A 714 43.96 -5.52 -16.20
C GLY A 714 43.75 -5.46 -17.71
N ARG A 715 42.65 -4.90 -18.25
CA ARG A 715 42.51 -4.72 -19.72
C ARG A 715 41.91 -3.38 -20.17
N GLY A 716 42.55 -2.25 -19.83
CA GLY A 716 42.33 -0.97 -20.51
C GLY A 716 41.21 -0.09 -19.94
N VAL A 717 41.46 1.22 -19.86
CA VAL A 717 40.51 2.23 -19.39
C VAL A 717 39.22 2.15 -20.21
N MET A 718 38.08 1.97 -19.56
CA MET A 718 36.79 2.26 -20.17
C MET A 718 36.57 3.75 -19.94
N PRO A 719 36.41 4.57 -20.99
CA PRO A 719 36.17 6.00 -20.85
C PRO A 719 34.73 6.19 -20.36
N TRP A 720 34.51 6.00 -19.06
CA TRP A 720 33.28 6.41 -18.42
C TRP A 720 33.31 7.94 -18.38
N ASP A 721 32.43 8.59 -19.14
CA ASP A 721 32.15 10.04 -19.15
C ASP A 721 33.14 11.00 -19.85
N HIS A 722 33.87 10.59 -20.89
CA HIS A 722 34.20 11.58 -21.93
C HIS A 722 32.97 11.78 -22.82
N GLN A 723 31.96 12.49 -22.30
CA GLN A 723 31.15 13.33 -23.18
C GLN A 723 32.16 14.18 -23.97
N GLN A 724 32.30 13.90 -25.27
CA GLN A 724 32.98 14.83 -26.16
C GLN A 724 32.31 16.19 -25.95
N PRO A 725 33.05 17.27 -25.65
CA PRO A 725 32.44 18.59 -25.51
C PRO A 725 31.64 18.88 -26.79
N HIS A 726 30.35 19.16 -26.64
CA HIS A 726 29.52 19.57 -27.77
C HIS A 726 30.08 20.89 -28.34
N PRO A 727 30.22 21.02 -29.67
CA PRO A 727 30.75 22.23 -30.28
C PRO A 727 29.66 23.30 -30.27
N THR A 728 29.62 24.12 -29.22
CA THR A 728 28.85 25.37 -29.19
C THR A 728 29.80 26.58 -29.27
N SER A 729 30.65 26.63 -30.30
CA SER A 729 31.16 27.92 -30.78
C SER A 729 31.48 27.82 -32.28
N THR A 730 30.89 28.70 -33.08
CA THR A 730 31.06 28.80 -34.53
C THR A 730 32.22 29.74 -34.91
N ASP A 731 33.27 29.80 -34.09
CA ASP A 731 34.45 30.65 -34.38
C ASP A 731 35.68 29.79 -34.71
N PRO A 732 36.04 29.63 -36.01
CA PRO A 732 37.18 28.82 -36.43
C PRO A 732 38.54 29.47 -36.10
N SER A 733 38.57 30.63 -35.45
CA SER A 733 39.81 31.40 -35.22
C SER A 733 40.50 31.14 -33.87
N LYS A 734 39.94 30.26 -33.02
CA LYS A 734 40.55 29.87 -31.74
C LYS A 734 40.88 28.38 -31.68
N ASN A 735 41.77 27.92 -32.55
CA ASN A 735 42.51 26.67 -32.32
C ASN A 735 43.65 26.96 -31.32
N GLY A 736 43.28 27.10 -30.05
CA GLY A 736 44.17 27.08 -28.90
C GLY A 736 43.92 25.82 -28.09
N ASP A 737 44.99 25.13 -27.76
CA ASP A 737 45.08 23.93 -26.92
C ASP A 737 44.56 24.20 -25.49
N ASP A 738 43.24 24.27 -25.32
CA ASP A 738 42.58 24.38 -24.00
C ASP A 738 41.77 23.11 -23.72
N GLY A 739 42.46 21.97 -23.72
CA GLY A 739 42.02 20.84 -22.90
C GLY A 739 42.06 21.31 -21.46
N GLY A 740 40.90 21.47 -20.83
CA GLY A 740 40.74 21.91 -19.44
C GLY A 740 41.63 21.11 -18.49
N LYS A 741 42.85 21.61 -18.27
CA LYS A 741 43.75 21.17 -17.23
C LYS A 741 43.06 21.48 -15.91
N ILE A 742 42.70 20.42 -15.19
CA ILE A 742 42.64 20.46 -13.74
C ILE A 742 44.09 20.64 -13.28
N SER A 743 44.57 21.89 -13.28
CA SER A 743 45.85 22.24 -12.67
C SER A 743 45.60 22.65 -11.22
N GLY A 744 45.90 21.72 -10.31
CA GLY A 744 45.92 21.94 -8.87
C GLY A 744 46.12 20.63 -8.12
N ASP A 745 47.40 20.32 -7.86
CA ASP A 745 47.98 19.34 -6.93
C ASP A 745 47.40 17.92 -6.82
N ASP A 746 48.29 16.96 -7.07
CA ASP A 746 48.33 15.56 -6.62
C ASP A 746 47.19 14.64 -7.05
N GLY A 747 47.56 13.54 -7.73
CA GLY A 747 46.66 12.56 -8.34
C GLY A 747 45.82 11.69 -7.40
N GLU A 748 45.18 12.28 -6.38
CA GLU A 748 44.14 11.63 -5.57
C GLU A 748 42.75 12.10 -6.01
N ALA A 749 41.89 11.15 -6.38
CA ALA A 749 40.50 11.43 -6.70
C ALA A 749 39.76 11.96 -5.45
N LYS A 750 39.26 13.20 -5.52
CA LYS A 750 38.60 13.87 -4.39
C LYS A 750 37.15 13.42 -4.26
N SER A 751 36.68 13.20 -3.03
CA SER A 751 35.29 12.82 -2.75
C SER A 751 34.29 13.88 -3.24
N ILE A 752 33.17 13.43 -3.82
CA ILE A 752 32.10 14.28 -4.35
C ILE A 752 31.18 14.71 -3.20
N GLY A 753 31.09 16.01 -2.96
CA GLY A 753 30.19 16.59 -1.96
C GLY A 753 28.74 16.67 -2.44
N PHE A 754 27.80 16.93 -1.51
CA PHE A 754 26.37 17.05 -1.82
C PHE A 754 26.08 18.03 -2.97
N VAL A 755 26.68 19.22 -2.91
CA VAL A 755 26.46 20.31 -3.89
C VAL A 755 26.98 19.92 -5.28
N ASP A 756 28.18 19.33 -5.33
CA ASP A 756 28.81 18.84 -6.56
C ASP A 756 27.93 17.76 -7.21
N LEU A 757 27.46 16.81 -6.41
CA LEU A 757 26.55 15.76 -6.85
C LEU A 757 25.28 16.34 -7.46
N GLN A 758 24.59 17.26 -6.77
CA GLN A 758 23.34 17.84 -7.26
C GLN A 758 23.53 18.62 -8.57
N ILE A 759 24.60 19.42 -8.68
CA ILE A 759 24.88 20.23 -9.87
C ILE A 759 25.24 19.36 -11.08
N ARG A 760 26.03 18.31 -10.90
CA ARG A 760 26.53 17.48 -12.02
C ARG A 760 25.50 16.47 -12.52
N THR A 761 24.58 16.03 -11.66
CA THR A 761 23.58 15.00 -11.95
C THR A 761 22.18 15.57 -12.28
N THR A 762 22.07 16.89 -12.43
CA THR A 762 20.80 17.58 -12.70
C THR A 762 20.98 18.64 -13.77
N ARG A 763 19.92 18.89 -14.54
CA ARG A 763 19.82 20.04 -15.44
C ARG A 763 18.47 20.73 -15.31
N ASN A 764 18.39 21.96 -15.78
CA ASN A 764 17.16 22.73 -15.88
C ASN A 764 16.56 22.68 -17.30
N ILE A 765 15.27 22.98 -17.40
CA ILE A 765 14.56 23.19 -18.65
C ILE A 765 14.23 24.69 -18.78
N GLU A 766 14.30 25.21 -20.00
CA GLU A 766 13.98 26.62 -20.26
C GLU A 766 12.57 27.01 -19.79
N ASP A 767 12.52 28.16 -19.11
CA ASP A 767 11.29 28.73 -18.59
C ASP A 767 10.54 29.48 -19.70
N THR A 768 9.45 28.88 -20.16
CA THR A 768 8.45 29.51 -21.04
C THR A 768 7.10 29.40 -20.37
N TRP A 769 6.12 30.24 -20.75
CA TRP A 769 4.80 30.23 -20.11
C TRP A 769 4.11 28.86 -20.16
N TYR A 770 4.32 28.09 -21.25
CA TYR A 770 3.74 26.76 -21.42
C TYR A 770 4.59 25.70 -20.72
N ASN A 771 5.93 25.74 -20.83
CA ASN A 771 6.79 24.82 -20.10
C ASN A 771 6.61 24.97 -18.60
N GLY A 772 6.56 26.19 -18.07
CA GLY A 772 6.37 26.42 -16.65
C GLY A 772 5.04 25.88 -16.12
N TRP A 773 3.96 25.97 -16.91
CA TRP A 773 2.67 25.38 -16.54
C TRP A 773 2.71 23.85 -16.55
N PHE A 774 3.33 23.25 -17.57
CA PHE A 774 3.45 21.80 -17.70
C PHE A 774 4.48 21.20 -16.75
N GLN A 775 5.57 21.88 -16.44
CA GLN A 775 6.60 21.43 -15.49
C GLN A 775 6.22 21.76 -14.04
N GLY A 776 5.25 22.65 -13.84
CA GLY A 776 4.74 22.99 -12.52
C GLY A 776 5.83 23.50 -11.57
N GLY A 777 6.82 24.24 -12.08
CA GLY A 777 7.96 24.75 -11.31
C GLY A 777 9.21 23.85 -11.33
N LEU A 778 9.09 22.60 -11.80
CA LEU A 778 10.22 21.65 -11.87
C LEU A 778 11.13 21.84 -13.09
N GLN A 779 10.88 22.87 -13.91
CA GLN A 779 11.88 23.31 -14.88
C GLN A 779 13.17 23.82 -14.19
N TYR A 780 13.06 24.21 -12.91
CA TYR A 780 14.15 24.60 -12.01
C TYR A 780 14.60 23.42 -11.12
N GLN A 781 14.86 22.26 -11.72
CA GLN A 781 15.18 21.04 -11.00
C GLN A 781 16.49 21.15 -10.20
N LEU A 782 17.49 21.87 -10.70
CA LEU A 782 18.76 22.07 -9.99
C LEU A 782 18.55 22.84 -8.67
N GLU A 783 17.83 23.96 -8.73
CA GLU A 783 17.45 24.74 -7.56
C GLU A 783 16.63 23.89 -6.58
N HIS A 784 15.72 23.07 -7.12
CA HIS A 784 14.91 22.16 -6.33
C HIS A 784 15.76 21.11 -5.61
N HIS A 785 16.74 20.50 -6.28
CA HIS A 785 17.63 19.50 -5.67
C HIS A 785 18.56 20.08 -4.60
N LEU A 786 19.05 21.31 -4.80
CA LEU A 786 19.82 22.02 -3.78
C LEU A 786 18.93 22.46 -2.60
N PHE A 787 17.67 22.83 -2.86
CA PHE A 787 16.75 23.35 -1.84
C PHE A 787 15.35 22.70 -1.92
N PRO A 788 15.18 21.41 -1.58
CA PRO A 788 13.92 20.69 -1.82
C PRO A 788 12.71 21.24 -1.06
N MET A 789 12.96 21.85 0.10
CA MET A 789 11.91 22.51 0.91
C MET A 789 11.53 23.92 0.42
N LEU A 790 12.20 24.47 -0.59
CA LEU A 790 11.86 25.79 -1.11
C LEU A 790 10.52 25.70 -1.86
N PRO A 791 9.54 26.59 -1.57
CA PRO A 791 8.31 26.66 -2.34
C PRO A 791 8.61 26.90 -3.82
N ARG A 792 7.94 26.18 -4.72
CA ARG A 792 8.24 26.21 -6.16
C ARG A 792 8.15 27.58 -6.82
N HIS A 793 7.33 28.50 -6.29
CA HIS A 793 7.24 29.88 -6.81
C HIS A 793 8.49 30.73 -6.51
N ASN A 794 9.37 30.27 -5.62
CA ASN A 794 10.64 30.94 -5.31
C ASN A 794 11.83 30.31 -6.04
N LEU A 795 11.67 29.18 -6.75
CA LEU A 795 12.77 28.55 -7.49
C LEU A 795 13.30 29.47 -8.60
N ALA A 796 12.40 30.11 -9.36
CA ALA A 796 12.75 31.10 -10.38
C ALA A 796 13.55 32.28 -9.79
N VAL A 797 13.19 32.72 -8.57
CA VAL A 797 13.84 33.85 -7.88
C VAL A 797 15.30 33.56 -7.55
N ILE A 798 15.61 32.31 -7.21
CA ILE A 798 16.96 31.92 -6.78
C ILE A 798 17.86 31.43 -7.93
N GLN A 799 17.30 31.27 -9.13
CA GLN A 799 18.00 30.72 -10.28
C GLN A 799 19.33 31.44 -10.58
N ASN A 800 19.33 32.77 -10.63
CA ASN A 800 20.54 33.55 -10.90
C ASN A 800 21.60 33.38 -9.80
N ARG A 801 21.19 33.21 -8.53
CA ARG A 801 22.12 33.01 -7.41
C ARG A 801 22.76 31.62 -7.46
N VAL A 802 22.02 30.61 -7.92
CA VAL A 802 22.57 29.27 -8.16
C VAL A 802 23.50 29.28 -9.36
N ARG A 803 23.17 30.02 -10.43
CA ARG A 803 24.07 30.23 -11.56
C ARG A 803 25.37 30.90 -11.15
N GLU A 804 25.32 31.97 -10.36
CA GLU A 804 26.50 32.63 -9.80
C GLU A 804 27.35 31.67 -8.94
N LEU A 805 26.70 30.82 -8.12
CA LEU A 805 27.39 29.78 -7.35
C LEU A 805 28.12 28.79 -8.27
N CYS A 806 27.49 28.38 -9.38
CA CYS A 806 28.11 27.51 -10.37
C CYS A 806 29.32 28.19 -11.03
N GLU A 807 29.15 29.41 -11.52
CA GLU A 807 30.20 30.20 -12.19
C GLU A 807 31.41 30.44 -11.27
N GLN A 808 31.18 30.84 -10.02
CA GLN A 808 32.23 31.08 -9.02
C GLN A 808 33.09 29.85 -8.70
N HIS A 809 32.53 28.66 -8.91
CA HIS A 809 33.18 27.40 -8.56
C HIS A 809 33.49 26.51 -9.77
N GLY A 810 33.37 27.03 -10.99
CA GLY A 810 33.73 26.33 -12.21
C GLY A 810 32.78 25.20 -12.60
N PHE A 811 31.53 25.24 -12.13
CA PHE A 811 30.51 24.29 -12.57
C PHE A 811 29.79 24.80 -13.81
N GLU A 812 29.50 23.87 -14.73
CA GLU A 812 28.57 24.11 -15.82
C GLU A 812 27.14 24.20 -15.28
N TYR A 813 26.49 25.34 -15.49
CA TYR A 813 25.06 25.51 -15.21
C TYR A 813 24.23 24.97 -16.39
N LYS A 814 23.79 23.72 -16.31
CA LYS A 814 23.07 23.02 -17.40
C LYS A 814 21.61 23.48 -17.50
N ILE A 815 21.24 24.08 -18.63
CA ILE A 815 19.86 24.44 -19.00
C ILE A 815 19.66 24.17 -20.49
N GLY A 816 18.45 23.75 -20.91
CA GLY A 816 18.15 23.58 -22.33
C GLY A 816 16.65 23.46 -22.62
N GLY A 817 16.29 23.53 -23.91
CA GLY A 817 14.90 23.37 -24.34
C GLY A 817 14.41 21.92 -24.16
N VAL A 818 13.10 21.70 -24.13
CA VAL A 818 12.52 20.34 -24.01
C VAL A 818 12.96 19.44 -25.18
N PHE A 819 12.85 19.93 -26.42
CA PHE A 819 13.18 19.14 -27.61
C PHE A 819 14.69 18.95 -27.79
N GLU A 820 15.48 19.97 -27.45
CA GLU A 820 16.94 19.88 -27.42
C GLU A 820 17.39 18.82 -26.41
N THR A 821 16.83 18.85 -25.20
CA THR A 821 17.13 17.85 -24.16
C THR A 821 16.74 16.45 -24.61
N LEU A 822 15.58 16.27 -25.26
CA LEU A 822 15.20 14.98 -25.85
C LEU A 822 16.21 14.51 -26.92
N ALA A 823 16.71 15.41 -27.75
CA ALA A 823 17.73 15.07 -28.75
C ALA A 823 19.05 14.63 -28.09
N LEU A 824 19.47 15.31 -27.02
CA LEU A 824 20.64 14.92 -26.23
C LEU A 824 20.46 13.52 -25.61
N ILE A 825 19.29 13.21 -25.06
CA ILE A 825 18.97 11.88 -24.53
C ILE A 825 19.02 10.81 -25.62
N GLN A 826 18.50 11.11 -26.81
CA GLN A 826 18.57 10.19 -27.95
C GLN A 826 20.01 9.93 -28.38
N GLN A 827 20.86 10.96 -28.40
CA GLN A 827 22.28 10.82 -28.70
C GLN A 827 23.01 9.97 -27.65
N ASP A 828 22.75 10.21 -26.36
CA ASP A 828 23.30 9.41 -25.26
C ASP A 828 22.86 7.94 -25.37
N PHE A 829 21.59 7.70 -25.71
CA PHE A 829 21.09 6.34 -25.96
C PHE A 829 21.78 5.66 -27.14
N GLN A 830 22.07 6.37 -28.24
CA GLN A 830 22.81 5.80 -29.37
C GLN A 830 24.21 5.36 -28.94
N SER A 831 24.91 6.19 -28.17
CA SER A 831 26.22 5.88 -27.59
C SER A 831 26.15 4.65 -26.67
N ASN A 832 25.17 4.61 -25.77
CA ASN A 832 24.98 3.49 -24.84
C ASN A 832 24.67 2.18 -25.57
N ILE A 833 23.82 2.22 -26.60
CA ILE A 833 23.49 1.05 -27.43
C ILE A 833 24.72 0.55 -28.20
N ALA A 834 25.48 1.47 -28.82
CA ALA A 834 26.69 1.14 -29.55
C ALA A 834 27.68 0.41 -28.64
N PHE A 835 27.91 0.97 -27.44
CA PHE A 835 28.75 0.35 -26.43
C PHE A 835 28.20 -1.02 -25.98
N PHE A 836 26.92 -1.09 -25.63
CA PHE A 836 26.26 -2.31 -25.17
C PHE A 836 26.38 -3.47 -26.18
N LYS A 837 26.27 -3.18 -27.49
CA LYS A 837 26.49 -4.17 -28.56
C LYS A 837 27.91 -4.72 -28.59
N THR A 838 28.92 -3.92 -28.30
CA THR A 838 30.32 -4.42 -28.21
C THR A 838 30.52 -5.31 -26.99
N MET A 839 29.83 -5.01 -25.88
CA MET A 839 29.87 -5.82 -24.65
C MET A 839 29.15 -7.16 -24.79
N LEU A 840 28.23 -7.30 -25.76
CA LEU A 840 27.46 -8.53 -26.02
C LEU A 840 28.27 -9.62 -26.73
N VAL A 841 29.23 -9.26 -27.59
CA VAL A 841 30.08 -10.20 -28.32
C VAL A 841 30.80 -11.21 -27.39
N PRO A 842 31.32 -10.81 -26.21
CA PRO A 842 31.90 -11.77 -25.25
C PRO A 842 30.90 -12.45 -24.30
N MET A 843 29.60 -12.15 -24.32
CA MET A 843 28.61 -12.80 -23.44
C MET A 843 27.97 -14.07 -24.02
N ASP A 844 28.38 -14.48 -25.24
CA ASP A 844 27.94 -15.69 -25.93
C ASP A 844 29.01 -16.83 -25.88
N ILE A 845 29.89 -16.85 -24.86
CA ILE A 845 30.83 -17.96 -24.59
C ILE A 845 30.48 -18.64 -23.27
#